data_AF-A0A831QH08-F1
#
_entry.id   AF-A0A831QH08-F1
#
_cell.length_a   1.000
_cell.length_b   1.000
_cell.length_c   1.000
_cell.angle_alpha   90.00
_cell.angle_beta   90.00
_cell.angle_gamma   90.00
#
_symmetry.space_group_name_H-M   'P 1'
#
loop_
_entity.id
_entity.type
_entity.pdbx_description
1 polymer ?
#
loop_
_entity_poly.entity_id
_entity_poly.type
_entity_poly.pdbx_seq_one_letter_code
_entity_poly.pdbx_strand_id
1 'polypeptide(L)'
;ALEVNIECSRVDVTVDQRYKVLEQVMGKYYGVREGLQTFLEEICHPYRNWEFIVKEARTYALNYFHVLKTHPEGPEAARLYMDIFFQAIDSLEDGDVRTNAADNLLLYIQKVIKEAGPDLLRFLPILDYAFDRIRCYPKDTAFLFVKSFYQFNRLGELYLQTVPSGSGFSAINRFLIHLYRYTYDYWLQQLDLFLGRILKTLFHQSHELPKESLRLLLSYDPQKAITPIHPVKKGLPDIIHLGNKGLNLTRIKNYGLPVPPGFIITTEVFRCREIVDHYLPAKKNLDQQVALELVGLERLTGKKFGDPENPLLLSVRSGSSISQPGMMDTFLDVGIDETIVLGLVAQTGNEWFGWDTYRRFLQSYGMAFGLSRDDFDAIIDDFKQRLGVPYKKDFTGQQMRDITLTYKSLIQENGIESESSHFGQLNVAIQKVFDSWHTKKAETYRRIMGISDDWGTAVTVQAMVFGNFSRESGAGVFFTHNPRWSGDMLMLWGDFTPGNQGEDVVSGLVKTHAISKRQAEIENRQSEMTLEARFPDVYQTMRKWAKDLVYERRWSPQEMEFTFEGPGTEDLFCLQTRDMVMRERKKVYSFDTVQEKPVRFLGHGIGVSGGAMTGRVVFSLEEIKHWRKAEPGTSLIIVRSDTVPDDIREIHEADGLLTARGGSTSHAAIVAHRLGKTCVVGCADLICMEKQRACSLNQKHLKSGDWVSIDGLEGSVYSGQMKIREMERD
;
A
#
# COMPACT_ATOMS: atom_id res chain seq x y z
N ALA A 1 66.72 -23.86 43.06
CA ALA A 1 65.94 -23.41 41.87
C ALA A 1 66.21 -21.94 41.56
N LEU A 2 65.95 -21.02 42.50
CA LEU A 2 66.30 -19.60 42.33
C LEU A 2 67.82 -19.37 42.22
N GLU A 3 68.63 -20.00 43.07
CA GLU A 3 70.11 -19.93 43.01
C GLU A 3 70.68 -20.53 41.71
N VAL A 4 70.11 -21.64 41.23
CA VAL A 4 70.52 -22.28 39.96
C VAL A 4 70.15 -21.42 38.76
N ASN A 5 69.01 -20.73 38.79
CA ASN A 5 68.65 -19.76 37.75
C ASN A 5 69.55 -18.51 37.79
N ILE A 6 69.95 -18.05 38.98
CA ILE A 6 70.87 -16.91 39.17
C ILE A 6 72.30 -17.25 38.74
N GLU A 7 72.76 -18.49 38.97
CA GLU A 7 74.06 -18.98 38.47
C GLU A 7 74.08 -19.17 36.95
N CYS A 8 72.96 -19.59 36.32
CA CYS A 8 72.87 -19.70 34.86
C CYS A 8 72.66 -18.36 34.13
N SER A 9 72.19 -17.31 34.82
CA SER A 9 71.96 -15.98 34.24
C SER A 9 73.09 -14.97 34.49
N ARG A 10 74.17 -15.37 35.18
CA ARG A 10 75.33 -14.51 35.42
C ARG A 10 76.26 -14.54 34.20
N VAL A 11 75.87 -13.80 33.16
CA VAL A 11 76.72 -13.58 31.98
C VAL A 11 77.53 -12.32 32.24
N ASP A 12 78.86 -12.38 32.10
CA ASP A 12 79.70 -11.18 32.07
C ASP A 12 79.35 -10.40 30.79
N VAL A 13 78.49 -9.40 30.91
CA VAL A 13 78.09 -8.56 29.78
C VAL A 13 79.10 -7.45 29.59
N THR A 14 79.84 -7.52 28.49
CA THR A 14 80.67 -6.40 28.03
C THR A 14 79.88 -5.52 27.08
N VAL A 15 79.80 -4.22 27.37
CA VAL A 15 79.18 -3.24 26.46
C VAL A 15 79.89 -3.24 25.11
N ASP A 16 79.14 -3.51 24.04
CA ASP A 16 79.63 -3.51 22.66
C ASP A 16 80.22 -2.13 22.31
N GLN A 17 81.37 -2.12 21.63
CA GLN A 17 82.06 -0.91 21.18
C GLN A 17 81.15 0.08 20.46
N ARG A 18 80.15 -0.41 19.71
CA ARG A 18 79.18 0.45 19.00
C ARG A 18 78.41 1.40 19.92
N TYR A 19 78.19 1.04 21.19
CA TYR A 19 77.38 1.84 22.11
C TYR A 19 78.20 2.79 22.99
N LYS A 20 79.55 2.72 22.93
CA LYS A 20 80.42 3.65 23.69
C LYS A 20 80.25 5.12 23.28
N VAL A 21 79.77 5.36 22.05
CA VAL A 21 79.36 6.70 21.59
C VAL A 21 78.29 7.30 22.53
N LEU A 22 77.37 6.49 23.05
CA LEU A 22 76.35 6.95 24.00
C LEU A 22 76.98 7.36 25.34
N GLU A 23 77.98 6.62 25.83
CA GLU A 23 78.75 6.98 27.04
C GLU A 23 79.53 8.28 26.83
N GLN A 24 80.18 8.43 25.68
CA GLN A 24 80.97 9.61 25.34
C GLN A 24 80.10 10.88 25.28
N VAL A 25 78.94 10.80 24.63
CA VAL A 25 77.98 11.92 24.53
C VAL A 25 77.43 12.29 25.91
N MET A 26 77.16 11.30 26.76
CA MET A 26 76.54 11.51 28.07
C MET A 26 77.55 11.74 29.20
N GLY A 27 78.85 11.56 28.96
CA GLY A 27 79.89 11.48 29.98
C GLY A 27 80.09 12.72 30.87
N LYS A 28 79.58 13.88 30.44
CA LYS A 28 79.59 15.13 31.24
C LYS A 28 78.49 15.19 32.30
N TYR A 29 77.52 14.27 32.27
CA TYR A 29 76.38 14.23 33.18
C TYR A 29 76.53 13.11 34.21
N TYR A 30 77.31 13.38 35.26
CA TYR A 30 77.66 12.38 36.28
C TYR A 30 76.45 11.70 36.95
N GLY A 31 75.32 12.40 37.09
CA GLY A 31 74.09 11.89 37.72
C GLY A 31 73.31 10.83 36.94
N VAL A 32 73.67 10.56 35.68
CA VAL A 32 73.02 9.52 34.84
C VAL A 32 73.95 8.38 34.46
N ARG A 33 75.21 8.42 34.91
CA ARG A 33 76.25 7.46 34.48
C ARG A 33 75.93 6.02 34.89
N GLU A 34 75.46 5.81 36.11
CA GLU A 34 75.12 4.48 36.63
C GLU A 34 73.89 3.88 35.93
N GLY A 35 72.85 4.70 35.70
CA GLY A 35 71.68 4.29 34.94
C GLY A 35 72.00 4.00 33.47
N LEU A 36 72.86 4.81 32.85
CA LEU A 36 73.29 4.61 31.47
C LEU A 36 74.09 3.32 31.33
N GLN A 37 74.99 3.04 32.27
CA GLN A 37 75.75 1.79 32.32
C GLN A 37 74.80 0.58 32.38
N THR A 38 73.83 0.61 33.30
CA THR A 38 72.81 -0.45 33.45
C THR A 38 72.01 -0.64 32.16
N PHE A 39 71.60 0.46 31.52
CA PHE A 39 70.89 0.43 30.24
C PHE A 39 71.72 -0.20 29.11
N LEU A 40 73.00 0.16 29.01
CA LEU A 40 73.90 -0.37 27.98
C LEU A 40 74.22 -1.85 28.20
N GLU A 41 74.38 -2.27 29.45
CA GLU A 41 74.52 -3.68 29.83
C GLU A 41 73.26 -4.47 29.44
N GLU A 42 72.07 -3.95 29.73
CA GLU A 42 70.81 -4.62 29.37
C GLU A 42 70.61 -4.76 27.85
N ILE A 43 71.01 -3.76 27.06
CA ILE A 43 70.99 -3.85 25.58
C ILE A 43 71.94 -4.94 25.06
N CYS A 44 73.10 -5.11 25.70
CA CYS A 44 74.11 -6.08 25.29
C CYS A 44 73.86 -7.47 25.88
N HIS A 45 72.88 -7.63 26.78
CA HIS A 45 72.54 -8.90 27.41
C HIS A 45 71.97 -9.90 26.37
N PRO A 46 72.34 -11.20 26.43
CA PRO A 46 71.81 -12.22 25.50
C PRO A 46 70.29 -12.41 25.57
N TYR A 47 69.71 -12.19 26.75
CA TYR A 47 68.27 -12.21 27.01
C TYR A 47 67.81 -10.80 27.35
N ARG A 48 67.50 -10.01 26.32
CA ARG A 48 67.18 -8.58 26.47
C ARG A 48 65.82 -8.38 27.12
N ASN A 49 65.75 -7.63 28.22
CA ASN A 49 64.48 -7.12 28.73
C ASN A 49 64.01 -5.92 27.87
N TRP A 50 63.32 -6.20 26.78
CA TRP A 50 62.89 -5.17 25.83
C TRP A 50 61.93 -4.14 26.42
N GLU A 51 61.11 -4.51 27.42
CA GLU A 51 60.22 -3.55 28.09
C GLU A 51 61.05 -2.47 28.82
N PHE A 52 62.06 -2.90 29.58
CA PHE A 52 63.02 -1.99 30.23
C PHE A 52 63.82 -1.18 29.21
N ILE A 53 64.39 -1.85 28.19
CA ILE A 53 65.23 -1.19 27.17
C ILE A 53 64.44 -0.11 26.42
N VAL A 54 63.21 -0.39 25.96
CA VAL A 54 62.39 0.59 25.24
C VAL A 54 62.05 1.78 26.13
N LYS A 55 61.74 1.52 27.41
CA LYS A 55 61.44 2.57 28.40
C LYS A 55 62.66 3.47 28.66
N GLU A 56 63.83 2.90 28.88
CA GLU A 56 65.05 3.67 29.14
C GLU A 56 65.57 4.36 27.87
N ALA A 57 65.52 3.70 26.71
CA ALA A 57 65.84 4.31 25.43
C ALA A 57 64.98 5.56 25.18
N ARG A 58 63.67 5.49 25.47
CA ARG A 58 62.76 6.64 25.42
C ARG A 58 63.21 7.76 26.38
N THR A 59 63.52 7.43 27.63
CA THR A 59 63.97 8.40 28.64
C THR A 59 65.22 9.14 28.14
N TYR A 60 66.24 8.41 27.68
CA TYR A 60 67.48 9.01 27.21
C TYR A 60 67.31 9.79 25.91
N ALA A 61 66.63 9.20 24.93
CA ALA A 61 66.40 9.81 23.63
C ALA A 61 65.61 11.13 23.74
N LEU A 62 64.60 11.20 24.62
CA LEU A 62 63.74 12.38 24.75
C LEU A 62 64.26 13.42 25.76
N ASN A 63 64.59 13.01 26.98
CA ASN A 63 64.93 13.95 28.06
C ASN A 63 66.32 14.58 27.86
N TYR A 64 67.23 13.85 27.21
CA TYR A 64 68.61 14.28 27.00
C TYR A 64 68.91 14.66 25.55
N PHE A 65 67.89 14.84 24.71
CA PHE A 65 68.09 15.24 23.31
C PHE A 65 68.92 16.53 23.16
N HIS A 66 68.81 17.47 24.10
CA HIS A 66 69.60 18.69 24.13
C HIS A 66 71.12 18.43 24.21
N VAL A 67 71.54 17.32 24.84
CA VAL A 67 72.92 16.85 24.91
C VAL A 67 73.36 16.31 23.56
N LEU A 68 72.54 15.46 22.95
CA LEU A 68 72.79 14.90 21.63
C LEU A 68 72.92 16.02 20.58
N LYS A 69 72.02 16.99 20.60
CA LYS A 69 72.03 18.13 19.68
C LYS A 69 73.36 18.88 19.68
N THR A 70 73.93 19.13 20.86
CA THR A 70 75.12 19.98 21.02
C THR A 70 76.45 19.24 20.86
N HIS A 71 76.45 17.90 20.95
CA HIS A 71 77.66 17.10 20.84
C HIS A 71 78.06 16.83 19.37
N PRO A 72 79.35 16.78 19.01
CA PRO A 72 79.80 16.45 17.64
C PRO A 72 79.27 15.11 17.13
N GLU A 73 79.33 14.06 17.97
CA GLU A 73 78.82 12.70 17.69
C GLU A 73 77.30 12.54 17.94
N GLY A 74 76.59 13.65 18.17
CA GLY A 74 75.16 13.69 18.40
C GLY A 74 74.28 12.92 17.41
N PRO A 75 74.47 13.10 16.08
CA PRO A 75 73.70 12.37 15.07
C PRO A 75 73.89 10.84 15.16
N GLU A 76 75.11 10.38 15.44
CA GLU A 76 75.38 8.94 15.58
C GLU A 76 74.73 8.37 16.85
N ALA A 77 74.79 9.10 17.96
CA ALA A 77 74.05 8.73 19.18
C ALA A 77 72.53 8.68 18.95
N ALA A 78 71.97 9.65 18.22
CA ALA A 78 70.55 9.67 17.88
C ALA A 78 70.17 8.48 16.98
N ARG A 79 71.02 8.12 16.01
CA ARG A 79 70.85 6.91 15.19
C ARG A 79 70.83 5.66 16.05
N LEU A 80 71.72 5.53 17.03
CA LEU A 80 71.78 4.35 17.91
C LEU A 80 70.49 4.19 18.72
N TYR A 81 69.90 5.27 19.24
CA TYR A 81 68.58 5.20 19.89
C TYR A 81 67.47 4.74 18.94
N MET A 82 67.45 5.22 17.69
CA MET A 82 66.53 4.72 16.68
C MET A 82 66.74 3.23 16.39
N ASP A 83 67.99 2.79 16.28
CA ASP A 83 68.35 1.39 16.07
C ASP A 83 67.89 0.49 17.23
N ILE A 84 67.92 0.98 18.48
CA ILE A 84 67.40 0.25 19.64
C ILE A 84 65.89 0.05 19.52
N PHE A 85 65.12 1.08 19.16
CA PHE A 85 63.68 0.93 18.91
C PHE A 85 63.40 -0.02 17.74
N PHE A 86 64.18 0.07 16.66
CA PHE A 86 64.04 -0.86 15.54
C PHE A 86 64.31 -2.31 15.96
N GLN A 87 65.36 -2.57 16.75
CA GLN A 87 65.63 -3.92 17.26
C GLN A 87 64.50 -4.45 18.16
N ALA A 88 63.86 -3.58 18.95
CA ALA A 88 62.69 -3.95 19.73
C ALA A 88 61.47 -4.30 18.85
N ILE A 89 61.25 -3.55 17.76
CA ILE A 89 60.19 -3.82 16.77
C ILE A 89 60.46 -5.13 16.01
N ASP A 90 61.73 -5.42 15.74
CA ASP A 90 62.23 -6.63 15.08
C ASP A 90 62.18 -7.88 16.00
N SER A 91 61.99 -7.70 17.32
CA SER A 91 61.93 -8.80 18.28
C SER A 91 60.65 -9.65 18.12
N LEU A 92 60.76 -10.97 18.31
CA LEU A 92 59.70 -11.95 18.00
C LEU A 92 58.74 -12.24 19.17
N GLU A 93 58.96 -11.70 20.37
CA GLU A 93 58.40 -12.28 21.60
C GLU A 93 57.20 -11.54 22.21
N ASP A 94 57.02 -10.22 22.00
CA ASP A 94 55.97 -9.44 22.67
C ASP A 94 55.33 -8.36 21.77
N GLY A 95 54.00 -8.42 21.60
CA GLY A 95 53.23 -7.48 20.78
C GLY A 95 53.09 -6.06 21.37
N ASP A 96 53.02 -5.93 22.70
CA ASP A 96 52.87 -4.64 23.38
C ASP A 96 54.19 -3.87 23.36
N VAL A 97 55.31 -4.57 23.58
CA VAL A 97 56.65 -3.99 23.47
C VAL A 97 56.92 -3.47 22.06
N ARG A 98 56.55 -4.21 21.01
CA ARG A 98 56.70 -3.78 19.61
C ARG A 98 55.87 -2.53 19.30
N THR A 99 54.64 -2.47 19.82
CA THR A 99 53.75 -1.30 19.69
C THR A 99 54.36 -0.08 20.39
N ASN A 100 54.80 -0.25 21.64
CA ASN A 100 55.45 0.80 22.41
C ASN A 100 56.75 1.28 21.75
N ALA A 101 57.54 0.38 21.17
CA ALA A 101 58.76 0.75 20.46
C ALA A 101 58.47 1.56 19.18
N ALA A 102 57.44 1.19 18.42
CA ALA A 102 57.00 1.95 17.24
C ALA A 102 56.51 3.35 17.61
N ASP A 103 55.70 3.47 18.68
CA ASP A 103 55.24 4.77 19.19
C ASP A 103 56.39 5.65 19.64
N ASN A 104 57.32 5.10 20.43
CA ASN A 104 58.47 5.86 20.93
C ASN A 104 59.45 6.25 19.83
N LEU A 105 59.63 5.42 18.80
CA LEU A 105 60.42 5.79 17.64
C LEU A 105 59.82 7.00 16.91
N LEU A 106 58.51 7.01 16.65
CA LEU A 106 57.85 8.11 15.96
C LEU A 106 57.84 9.40 16.79
N LEU A 107 57.60 9.28 18.09
CA LEU A 107 57.75 10.39 19.03
C LEU A 107 59.18 10.94 19.01
N TYR A 108 60.19 10.06 18.98
CA TYR A 108 61.58 10.49 18.95
C TYR A 108 61.95 11.18 17.64
N ILE A 109 61.53 10.65 16.49
CA ILE A 109 61.68 11.31 15.20
C ILE A 109 61.05 12.72 15.24
N GLN A 110 59.83 12.83 15.79
CA GLN A 110 59.14 14.11 15.96
C GLN A 110 59.93 15.09 16.85
N LYS A 111 60.52 14.59 17.95
CA LYS A 111 61.39 15.36 18.86
C LYS A 111 62.61 15.89 18.13
N VAL A 112 63.29 15.05 17.34
CA VAL A 112 64.47 15.43 16.55
C VAL A 112 64.12 16.55 15.57
N ILE A 113 63.03 16.39 14.81
CA ILE A 113 62.58 17.40 13.84
C ILE A 113 62.29 18.73 14.55
N LYS A 114 61.55 18.69 15.67
CA LYS A 114 61.08 19.89 16.36
C LYS A 114 62.20 20.65 17.09
N GLU A 115 63.12 19.96 17.73
CA GLU A 115 64.05 20.58 18.70
C GLU A 115 65.49 20.72 18.20
N ALA A 116 65.86 20.09 17.08
CA ALA A 116 67.18 20.26 16.49
C ALA A 116 67.43 21.72 16.06
N GLY A 117 66.39 22.47 15.68
CA GLY A 117 66.51 23.89 15.32
C GLY A 117 67.57 24.12 14.23
N PRO A 118 68.56 25.02 14.43
CA PRO A 118 69.59 25.30 13.43
C PRO A 118 70.48 24.09 13.11
N ASP A 119 70.59 23.12 14.01
CA ASP A 119 71.39 21.90 13.83
C ASP A 119 70.67 20.80 13.05
N LEU A 120 69.42 21.00 12.63
CA LEU A 120 68.60 19.97 11.97
C LEU A 120 69.27 19.35 10.75
N LEU A 121 70.06 20.13 9.99
CA LEU A 121 70.82 19.65 8.82
C LEU A 121 71.74 18.47 9.16
N ARG A 122 72.31 18.43 10.38
CA ARG A 122 73.19 17.34 10.84
C ARG A 122 72.41 16.05 11.11
N PHE A 123 71.11 16.15 11.36
CA PHE A 123 70.23 15.02 11.67
C PHE A 123 69.39 14.55 10.45
N LEU A 124 69.39 15.27 9.32
CA LEU A 124 68.66 14.83 8.13
C LEU A 124 69.05 13.41 7.64
N PRO A 125 70.35 13.02 7.57
CA PRO A 125 70.71 11.67 7.13
C PRO A 125 70.14 10.55 8.02
N ILE A 126 69.99 10.82 9.32
CA ILE A 126 69.43 9.83 10.25
C ILE A 126 67.90 9.75 10.17
N LEU A 127 67.24 10.88 9.85
CA LEU A 127 65.80 10.92 9.61
C LEU A 127 65.46 10.19 8.31
N ASP A 128 66.24 10.42 7.25
CA ASP A 128 66.12 9.68 5.99
C ASP A 128 66.32 8.18 6.20
N TYR A 129 67.34 7.79 6.97
CA TYR A 129 67.57 6.40 7.37
C TYR A 129 66.36 5.79 8.09
N ALA A 130 65.77 6.51 9.05
CA ALA A 130 64.61 6.04 9.78
C ALA A 130 63.39 5.86 8.86
N PHE A 131 63.09 6.85 7.99
CA PHE A 131 61.98 6.75 7.04
C PHE A 131 62.15 5.58 6.07
N ASP A 132 63.34 5.41 5.49
CA ASP A 132 63.61 4.31 4.58
C ASP A 132 63.57 2.94 5.29
N ARG A 133 64.00 2.85 6.55
CA ARG A 133 63.91 1.60 7.33
C ARG A 133 62.47 1.26 7.67
N ILE A 134 61.65 2.22 8.11
CA ILE A 134 60.23 1.97 8.40
C ILE A 134 59.50 1.51 7.12
N ARG A 135 59.81 2.14 5.98
CA ARG A 135 59.24 1.79 4.67
C ARG A 135 59.51 0.34 4.24
N CYS A 136 60.57 -0.29 4.74
CA CYS A 136 60.95 -1.65 4.36
C CYS A 136 60.28 -2.74 5.20
N TYR A 137 59.48 -2.40 6.22
CA TYR A 137 58.78 -3.39 7.02
C TYR A 137 57.69 -4.14 6.22
N PRO A 138 57.48 -5.44 6.49
CA PRO A 138 56.35 -6.19 5.93
C PRO A 138 55.02 -5.68 6.50
N LYS A 139 53.94 -6.05 5.81
CA LYS A 139 52.55 -5.64 6.06
C LYS A 139 52.15 -5.59 7.54
N ASP A 140 52.40 -6.68 8.28
CA ASP A 140 51.95 -6.81 9.67
C ASP A 140 52.69 -5.84 10.61
N THR A 141 54.00 -5.67 10.41
CA THR A 141 54.82 -4.75 11.22
C THR A 141 54.59 -3.29 10.83
N ALA A 142 54.36 -3.01 9.54
CA ALA A 142 54.04 -1.66 9.07
C ALA A 142 52.76 -1.10 9.73
N PHE A 143 51.79 -1.97 10.09
CA PHE A 143 50.54 -1.57 10.71
C PHE A 143 50.69 -1.05 12.15
N LEU A 144 51.76 -1.43 12.85
CA LEU A 144 52.09 -0.88 14.18
C LEU A 144 52.24 0.64 14.10
N PHE A 145 52.86 1.13 13.02
CA PHE A 145 53.06 2.55 12.84
C PHE A 145 51.81 3.27 12.33
N VAL A 146 50.95 2.62 11.54
CA VAL A 146 49.65 3.19 11.12
C VAL A 146 48.73 3.42 12.34
N LYS A 147 48.79 2.52 13.32
CA LYS A 147 48.03 2.59 14.57
C LYS A 147 48.63 3.51 15.63
N SER A 148 49.86 3.98 15.40
CA SER A 148 50.59 4.80 16.37
C SER A 148 49.81 6.06 16.77
N PHE A 149 49.92 6.46 18.04
CA PHE A 149 49.38 7.75 18.49
C PHE A 149 50.04 8.93 17.74
N TYR A 150 51.28 8.76 17.28
CA TYR A 150 52.07 9.75 16.58
C TYR A 150 51.89 9.66 15.06
N GLN A 151 50.79 10.26 14.59
CA GLN A 151 50.33 10.19 13.21
C GLN A 151 51.32 10.76 12.18
N PHE A 152 51.55 10.01 11.09
CA PHE A 152 52.50 10.37 10.03
C PHE A 152 52.19 11.64 9.26
N ASN A 153 50.92 11.97 9.11
CA ASN A 153 50.51 13.19 8.40
C ASN A 153 51.01 14.42 9.16
N ARG A 154 50.89 14.39 10.50
CA ARG A 154 51.44 15.43 11.38
C ARG A 154 52.96 15.47 11.35
N LEU A 155 53.61 14.32 11.24
CA LEU A 155 55.06 14.22 11.12
C LEU A 155 55.54 14.81 9.79
N GLY A 156 54.85 14.53 8.68
CA GLY A 156 55.11 15.10 7.37
C GLY A 156 54.90 16.61 7.33
N GLU A 157 53.81 17.11 7.93
CA GLU A 157 53.56 18.55 8.10
C GLU A 157 54.67 19.23 8.90
N LEU A 158 55.06 18.65 10.03
CA LEU A 158 56.14 19.17 10.87
C LEU A 158 57.47 19.19 10.11
N TYR A 159 57.79 18.13 9.37
CA TYR A 159 59.00 18.03 8.55
C TYR A 159 59.00 19.12 7.45
N LEU A 160 57.88 19.32 6.76
CA LEU A 160 57.70 20.35 5.74
C LEU A 160 57.88 21.77 6.30
N GLN A 161 57.40 22.02 7.52
CA GLN A 161 57.51 23.34 8.17
C GLN A 161 58.91 23.65 8.69
N THR A 162 59.70 22.63 9.03
CA THR A 162 60.97 22.82 9.76
C THR A 162 62.20 22.68 8.86
N VAL A 163 62.12 21.89 7.78
CA VAL A 163 63.26 21.62 6.89
C VAL A 163 63.39 22.71 5.81
N PRO A 164 64.58 23.33 5.63
CA PRO A 164 64.76 24.41 4.67
C PRO A 164 64.50 23.99 3.21
N SER A 165 63.84 24.88 2.45
CA SER A 165 63.58 24.74 1.02
C SER A 165 64.89 24.51 0.24
N GLY A 166 65.05 23.32 -0.35
CA GLY A 166 66.27 22.90 -1.04
C GLY A 166 66.95 21.67 -0.43
N SER A 167 66.58 21.30 0.79
CA SER A 167 66.93 20.00 1.38
C SER A 167 66.01 18.92 0.79
N GLY A 168 66.54 17.73 0.46
CA GLY A 168 65.74 16.68 -0.20
C GLY A 168 64.60 16.14 0.68
N PHE A 169 63.41 15.96 0.10
CA PHE A 169 62.23 15.33 0.76
C PHE A 169 61.99 13.88 0.30
N SER A 170 62.98 13.26 -0.35
CA SER A 170 62.79 11.98 -1.06
C SER A 170 62.39 10.83 -0.12
N ALA A 171 63.08 10.67 1.01
CA ALA A 171 62.84 9.55 1.92
C ALA A 171 61.45 9.62 2.57
N ILE A 172 61.06 10.78 3.10
CA ILE A 172 59.72 10.98 3.69
C ILE A 172 58.61 10.85 2.65
N ASN A 173 58.81 11.31 1.41
CA ASN A 173 57.83 11.13 0.33
C ASN A 173 57.64 9.65 0.00
N ARG A 174 58.73 8.88 -0.19
CA ARG A 174 58.64 7.44 -0.44
C ARG A 174 57.93 6.72 0.70
N PHE A 175 58.22 7.12 1.92
CA PHE A 175 57.61 6.59 3.12
C PHE A 175 56.10 6.84 3.18
N LEU A 176 55.66 8.09 3.04
CA LEU A 176 54.24 8.45 3.05
C LEU A 176 53.48 7.77 1.90
N ILE A 177 54.04 7.76 0.68
CA ILE A 177 53.42 7.07 -0.47
C ILE A 177 53.22 5.59 -0.17
N HIS A 178 54.22 4.93 0.42
CA HIS A 178 54.12 3.50 0.76
C HIS A 178 52.99 3.24 1.77
N LEU A 179 52.92 4.04 2.83
CA LEU A 179 51.88 3.91 3.87
C LEU A 179 50.48 4.23 3.35
N TYR A 180 50.31 5.26 2.53
CA TYR A 180 49.02 5.60 1.95
C TYR A 180 48.52 4.49 1.01
N ARG A 181 49.39 3.96 0.15
CA ARG A 181 49.05 2.79 -0.69
C ARG A 181 48.64 1.60 0.15
N TYR A 182 49.41 1.31 1.20
CA TYR A 182 49.13 0.20 2.10
C TYR A 182 47.77 0.33 2.80
N THR A 183 47.49 1.52 3.34
CA THR A 183 46.21 1.81 4.00
C THR A 183 45.05 1.70 3.03
N TYR A 184 45.21 2.21 1.81
CA TYR A 184 44.19 2.13 0.76
C TYR A 184 43.90 0.68 0.33
N ASP A 185 44.93 -0.13 0.09
CA ASP A 185 44.80 -1.54 -0.28
C ASP A 185 44.10 -2.36 0.82
N TYR A 186 44.36 -2.06 2.10
CA TYR A 186 43.69 -2.72 3.22
C TYR A 186 42.18 -2.42 3.22
N TRP A 187 41.81 -1.14 3.07
CA TRP A 187 40.39 -0.74 3.09
C TRP A 187 39.61 -1.24 1.87
N LEU A 188 40.27 -1.39 0.71
CA LEU A 188 39.65 -2.02 -0.47
C LEU A 188 39.23 -3.48 -0.24
N GLN A 189 39.83 -4.18 0.71
CA GLN A 189 39.51 -5.58 1.03
C GLN A 189 38.38 -5.72 2.07
N GLN A 190 37.98 -4.62 2.72
CA GLN A 190 36.93 -4.67 3.74
C GLN A 190 35.55 -4.57 3.09
N LEU A 191 34.64 -5.46 3.50
CA LEU A 191 33.26 -5.40 3.03
C LEU A 191 32.58 -4.13 3.59
N ASP A 192 31.91 -3.39 2.72
CA ASP A 192 31.15 -2.20 3.13
C ASP A 192 30.12 -2.57 4.21
N LEU A 193 30.01 -1.74 5.26
CA LEU A 193 29.03 -1.85 6.32
C LEU A 193 27.59 -1.92 5.77
N PHE A 194 27.31 -1.27 4.65
CA PHE A 194 26.01 -1.36 3.98
C PHE A 194 25.74 -2.77 3.43
N LEU A 195 26.70 -3.34 2.71
CA LEU A 195 26.60 -4.71 2.18
C LEU A 195 26.53 -5.74 3.32
N GLY A 196 27.29 -5.52 4.40
CA GLY A 196 27.23 -6.35 5.60
C GLY A 196 25.85 -6.32 6.28
N ARG A 197 25.20 -5.15 6.33
CA ARG A 197 23.81 -5.02 6.81
C ARG A 197 22.83 -5.73 5.89
N ILE A 198 22.93 -5.55 4.57
CA ILE A 198 22.07 -6.26 3.60
C ILE A 198 22.18 -7.77 3.78
N LEU A 199 23.40 -8.30 3.83
CA LEU A 199 23.64 -9.73 3.97
C LEU A 199 23.08 -10.28 5.28
N LYS A 200 23.26 -9.56 6.40
CA LYS A 200 22.67 -9.95 7.69
C LYS A 200 21.15 -9.97 7.64
N THR A 201 20.52 -8.96 7.04
CA THR A 201 19.07 -8.91 6.88
C THR A 201 18.56 -10.06 6.03
N LEU A 202 19.17 -10.31 4.86
CA LEU A 202 18.80 -11.41 3.97
C LEU A 202 18.99 -12.78 4.64
N PHE A 203 20.06 -12.95 5.40
CA PHE A 203 20.34 -14.19 6.13
C PHE A 203 19.36 -14.43 7.28
N HIS A 204 18.97 -13.36 8.00
CA HIS A 204 17.94 -13.46 9.03
C HIS A 204 16.58 -13.84 8.41
N GLN A 205 16.20 -13.15 7.33
CA GLN A 205 14.95 -13.43 6.61
C GLN A 205 14.90 -14.85 6.05
N SER A 206 16.02 -15.40 5.57
CA SER A 206 16.05 -16.78 5.07
C SER A 206 15.89 -17.85 6.15
N HIS A 207 16.15 -17.53 7.42
CA HIS A 207 15.92 -18.43 8.54
C HIS A 207 14.50 -18.34 9.11
N GLU A 208 13.89 -17.14 9.08
CA GLU A 208 12.56 -16.91 9.63
C GLU A 208 11.43 -17.26 8.66
N LEU A 209 11.67 -17.15 7.34
CA LEU A 209 10.63 -17.30 6.33
C LEU A 209 10.80 -18.58 5.52
N PRO A 210 9.72 -19.31 5.21
CA PRO A 210 9.72 -20.35 4.20
C PRO A 210 10.21 -19.83 2.86
N LYS A 211 10.82 -20.71 2.04
CA LYS A 211 11.42 -20.34 0.76
C LYS A 211 10.47 -19.60 -0.19
N GLU A 212 9.20 -20.01 -0.25
CA GLU A 212 8.18 -19.37 -1.09
C GLU A 212 7.80 -17.98 -0.56
N SER A 213 7.61 -17.85 0.75
CA SER A 213 7.33 -16.54 1.39
C SER A 213 8.50 -15.57 1.22
N LEU A 214 9.74 -16.05 1.29
CA LEU A 214 10.93 -15.25 1.00
C LEU A 214 10.98 -14.81 -0.47
N ARG A 215 10.68 -15.72 -1.41
CA ARG A 215 10.59 -15.38 -2.84
C ARG A 215 9.51 -14.32 -3.09
N LEU A 216 8.36 -14.46 -2.43
CA LEU A 216 7.27 -13.49 -2.53
C LEU A 216 7.70 -12.13 -1.96
N LEU A 217 8.36 -12.11 -0.80
CA LEU A 217 8.92 -10.89 -0.19
C LEU A 217 9.92 -10.19 -1.11
N LEU A 218 10.84 -10.95 -1.72
CA LEU A 218 11.84 -10.40 -2.65
C LEU A 218 11.22 -9.90 -3.96
N SER A 219 10.03 -10.39 -4.31
CA SER A 219 9.27 -9.93 -5.48
C SER A 219 8.34 -8.76 -5.17
N TYR A 220 8.06 -8.48 -3.89
CA TYR A 220 7.18 -7.40 -3.47
C TYR A 220 7.89 -6.07 -3.69
N ASP A 221 7.23 -5.14 -4.38
CA ASP A 221 7.70 -3.77 -4.58
C ASP A 221 6.87 -2.80 -3.71
N PRO A 222 7.39 -2.37 -2.55
CA PRO A 222 6.70 -1.43 -1.67
C PRO A 222 6.37 -0.09 -2.34
N GLN A 223 7.11 0.32 -3.38
CA GLN A 223 6.85 1.59 -4.08
C GLN A 223 5.59 1.52 -4.95
N LYS A 224 5.18 0.30 -5.32
CA LYS A 224 3.99 0.02 -6.11
C LYS A 224 2.76 -0.32 -5.28
N ALA A 225 2.91 -0.47 -3.97
CA ALA A 225 1.85 -0.92 -3.07
C ALA A 225 0.64 0.03 -3.05
N ILE A 226 0.89 1.34 -3.05
CA ILE A 226 -0.14 2.37 -2.90
C ILE A 226 0.16 3.55 -3.82
N THR A 227 -0.87 4.16 -4.40
CA THR A 227 -0.78 5.45 -5.10
C THR A 227 -1.98 6.36 -4.78
N PRO A 228 -1.80 7.68 -4.64
CA PRO A 228 -2.92 8.59 -4.66
C PRO A 228 -3.62 8.54 -6.04
N ILE A 229 -4.91 8.89 -6.08
CA ILE A 229 -5.67 9.01 -7.33
C ILE A 229 -5.09 10.14 -8.20
N HIS A 230 -4.57 11.19 -7.58
CA HIS A 230 -3.91 12.29 -8.29
C HIS A 230 -2.92 13.05 -7.38
N PRO A 231 -1.66 13.27 -7.81
CA PRO A 231 -1.02 12.72 -9.01
C PRO A 231 -0.58 11.26 -8.82
N VAL A 232 -0.86 10.39 -9.79
CA VAL A 232 -0.49 8.96 -9.74
C VAL A 232 1.04 8.79 -9.66
N LYS A 233 1.53 7.88 -8.81
CA LYS A 233 2.96 7.55 -8.74
C LYS A 233 3.46 6.98 -10.07
N LYS A 234 4.72 7.30 -10.42
CA LYS A 234 5.33 6.86 -11.69
C LYS A 234 5.36 5.33 -11.78
N GLY A 235 5.05 4.79 -12.96
CA GLY A 235 5.10 3.34 -13.21
C GLY A 235 3.87 2.54 -12.77
N LEU A 236 2.80 3.21 -12.32
CA LEU A 236 1.51 2.59 -11.94
C LEU A 236 0.27 2.93 -12.80
N PRO A 237 0.30 3.70 -13.91
CA PRO A 237 -0.93 4.07 -14.62
C PRO A 237 -1.46 2.94 -15.53
N ASP A 238 -1.57 1.72 -15.01
CA ASP A 238 -2.02 0.54 -15.76
C ASP A 238 -3.15 -0.22 -15.04
N ILE A 239 -3.87 -1.02 -15.82
CA ILE A 239 -5.06 -1.77 -15.37
C ILE A 239 -4.71 -2.97 -14.49
N ILE A 240 -3.46 -3.45 -14.56
CA ILE A 240 -3.02 -4.61 -13.77
C ILE A 240 -2.91 -4.14 -12.32
N HIS A 241 -2.23 -3.03 -12.06
CA HIS A 241 -2.04 -2.52 -10.70
C HIS A 241 -3.28 -1.84 -10.12
N LEU A 242 -3.95 -0.99 -10.90
CA LEU A 242 -5.04 -0.13 -10.37
C LEU A 242 -6.43 -0.77 -10.51
N GLY A 243 -6.53 -1.87 -11.24
CA GLY A 243 -7.81 -2.38 -11.72
C GLY A 243 -8.52 -1.39 -12.65
N ASN A 244 -9.70 -1.78 -13.15
CA ASN A 244 -10.47 -0.94 -14.06
C ASN A 244 -10.98 0.34 -13.38
N LYS A 245 -11.46 0.20 -12.13
CA LYS A 245 -12.01 1.32 -11.35
C LYS A 245 -10.96 2.38 -11.05
N GLY A 246 -9.83 1.97 -10.46
CA GLY A 246 -8.75 2.88 -10.10
C GLY A 246 -8.19 3.58 -11.33
N LEU A 247 -7.92 2.82 -12.41
CA LEU A 247 -7.42 3.41 -13.66
C LEU A 247 -8.38 4.47 -14.21
N ASN A 248 -9.67 4.19 -14.28
CA ASN A 248 -10.65 5.15 -14.80
C ASN A 248 -10.78 6.40 -13.92
N LEU A 249 -10.72 6.26 -12.59
CA LEU A 249 -10.73 7.40 -11.67
C LEU A 249 -9.54 8.33 -11.90
N THR A 250 -8.34 7.77 -12.06
CA THR A 250 -7.14 8.57 -12.33
C THR A 250 -7.26 9.31 -13.66
N ARG A 251 -7.82 8.67 -14.71
CA ARG A 251 -8.02 9.28 -16.03
C ARG A 251 -9.00 10.45 -15.97
N ILE A 252 -10.20 10.25 -15.43
CA ILE A 252 -11.20 11.32 -15.38
C ILE A 252 -10.78 12.45 -14.44
N LYS A 253 -10.02 12.17 -13.37
CA LYS A 253 -9.46 13.23 -12.52
C LYS A 253 -8.42 14.06 -13.27
N ASN A 254 -7.54 13.44 -14.05
CA ASN A 254 -6.60 14.15 -14.92
C ASN A 254 -7.29 14.99 -16.01
N TYR A 255 -8.54 14.63 -16.35
CA TYR A 255 -9.38 15.37 -17.30
C TYR A 255 -10.15 16.53 -16.66
N GLY A 256 -10.05 16.70 -15.33
CA GLY A 256 -10.68 17.79 -14.59
C GLY A 256 -12.08 17.48 -14.09
N LEU A 257 -12.57 16.23 -14.17
CA LEU A 257 -13.85 15.87 -13.56
C LEU A 257 -13.72 15.88 -12.02
N PRO A 258 -14.78 16.28 -11.29
CA PRO A 258 -14.78 16.34 -9.84
C PRO A 258 -14.86 14.93 -9.24
N VAL A 259 -13.72 14.25 -9.19
CA VAL A 259 -13.55 13.00 -8.45
C VAL A 259 -13.17 13.32 -7.00
N PRO A 260 -13.85 12.72 -6.01
CA PRO A 260 -13.45 12.83 -4.60
C PRO A 260 -12.01 12.33 -4.40
N PRO A 261 -11.19 13.05 -3.61
CA PRO A 261 -9.81 12.66 -3.39
C PRO A 261 -9.73 11.30 -2.69
N GLY A 262 -8.67 10.57 -2.98
CA GLY A 262 -8.47 9.21 -2.50
C GLY A 262 -7.13 8.64 -2.91
N PHE A 263 -6.91 7.39 -2.53
CA PHE A 263 -5.76 6.59 -2.93
C PHE A 263 -6.20 5.16 -3.26
N ILE A 264 -5.33 4.45 -3.96
CA ILE A 264 -5.53 3.09 -4.44
C ILE A 264 -4.42 2.24 -3.88
N ILE A 265 -4.80 1.21 -3.12
CA ILE A 265 -3.94 0.09 -2.74
C ILE A 265 -3.99 -0.89 -3.91
N THR A 266 -2.85 -1.12 -4.54
CA THR A 266 -2.78 -1.79 -5.83
C THR A 266 -2.90 -3.31 -5.68
N THR A 267 -3.08 -4.00 -6.81
CA THR A 267 -3.03 -5.47 -6.87
C THR A 267 -1.66 -6.03 -6.46
N GLU A 268 -0.60 -5.22 -6.37
CA GLU A 268 0.71 -5.65 -5.86
C GLU A 268 0.62 -6.11 -4.40
N VAL A 269 -0.17 -5.39 -3.59
CA VAL A 269 -0.45 -5.79 -2.20
C VAL A 269 -1.26 -7.07 -2.17
N PHE A 270 -2.26 -7.21 -3.06
CA PHE A 270 -3.06 -8.43 -3.14
C PHE A 270 -2.21 -9.65 -3.53
N ARG A 271 -1.34 -9.49 -4.54
CA ARG A 271 -0.42 -10.54 -5.03
C ARG A 271 0.53 -11.01 -3.93
N CYS A 272 1.01 -10.08 -3.11
CA CYS A 272 1.93 -10.35 -2.00
C CYS A 272 1.23 -10.44 -0.64
N ARG A 273 -0.10 -10.61 -0.61
CA ARG A 273 -0.90 -10.48 0.62
C ARG A 273 -0.47 -11.44 1.72
N GLU A 274 -0.19 -12.68 1.37
CA GLU A 274 0.26 -13.70 2.33
C GLU A 274 1.48 -13.21 3.13
N ILE A 275 2.49 -12.64 2.46
CA ILE A 275 3.69 -12.14 3.15
C ILE A 275 3.41 -10.80 3.83
N VAL A 276 2.64 -9.90 3.21
CA VAL A 276 2.31 -8.59 3.77
C VAL A 276 1.56 -8.74 5.10
N ASP A 277 0.64 -9.70 5.20
CA ASP A 277 -0.18 -9.91 6.39
C ASP A 277 0.57 -10.61 7.54
N HIS A 278 1.47 -11.56 7.22
CA HIS A 278 2.16 -12.39 8.23
C HIS A 278 3.55 -11.87 8.61
N TYR A 279 4.26 -11.18 7.72
CA TYR A 279 5.58 -10.62 8.03
C TYR A 279 5.45 -9.18 8.54
N LEU A 280 5.57 -9.02 9.86
CA LEU A 280 5.31 -7.77 10.57
C LEU A 280 6.02 -6.53 9.97
N PRO A 281 7.27 -6.57 9.49
CA PRO A 281 7.89 -5.44 8.83
C PRO A 281 7.21 -5.01 7.52
N ALA A 282 6.71 -5.96 6.72
CA ALA A 282 5.96 -5.66 5.50
C ALA A 282 4.59 -5.05 5.84
N LYS A 283 3.88 -5.61 6.82
CA LYS A 283 2.62 -5.04 7.34
C LYS A 283 2.80 -3.60 7.81
N LYS A 284 3.80 -3.36 8.66
CA LYS A 284 4.12 -2.01 9.17
C LYS A 284 4.45 -1.04 8.05
N ASN A 285 5.14 -1.49 7.00
CA ASN A 285 5.41 -0.64 5.85
C ASN A 285 4.12 -0.25 5.12
N LEU A 286 3.20 -1.19 4.89
CA LEU A 286 1.90 -0.88 4.29
C LEU A 286 1.07 0.06 5.16
N ASP A 287 0.95 -0.22 6.47
CA ASP A 287 0.22 0.63 7.42
C ASP A 287 0.77 2.08 7.43
N GLN A 288 2.09 2.24 7.39
CA GLN A 288 2.73 3.56 7.29
C GLN A 288 2.38 4.26 5.97
N GLN A 289 2.34 3.53 4.86
CA GLN A 289 1.94 4.11 3.57
C GLN A 289 0.47 4.54 3.58
N VAL A 290 -0.44 3.73 4.12
CA VAL A 290 -1.86 4.08 4.29
C VAL A 290 -1.99 5.35 5.15
N ALA A 291 -1.29 5.41 6.30
CA ALA A 291 -1.32 6.57 7.18
C ALA A 291 -0.79 7.85 6.48
N LEU A 292 0.26 7.74 5.65
CA LEU A 292 0.78 8.87 4.88
C LEU A 292 -0.24 9.37 3.83
N GLU A 293 -0.92 8.47 3.13
CA GLU A 293 -1.98 8.87 2.18
C GLU A 293 -3.18 9.49 2.90
N LEU A 294 -3.56 8.99 4.08
CA LEU A 294 -4.60 9.62 4.91
C LEU A 294 -4.25 11.06 5.25
N VAL A 295 -3.03 11.33 5.72
CA VAL A 295 -2.57 12.70 5.97
C VAL A 295 -2.64 13.56 4.70
N GLY A 296 -2.38 12.97 3.53
CA GLY A 296 -2.58 13.63 2.24
C GLY A 296 -4.05 13.98 1.98
N LEU A 297 -4.98 13.06 2.25
CA LEU A 297 -6.42 13.29 2.12
C LEU A 297 -6.93 14.36 3.08
N GLU A 298 -6.46 14.36 4.33
CA GLU A 298 -6.84 15.38 5.32
C GLU A 298 -6.46 16.78 4.83
N ARG A 299 -5.25 16.95 4.26
CA ARG A 299 -4.83 18.23 3.68
C ARG A 299 -5.67 18.64 2.46
N LEU A 300 -6.02 17.69 1.59
CA LEU A 300 -6.79 17.97 0.37
C LEU A 300 -8.25 18.30 0.65
N THR A 301 -8.83 17.67 1.67
CA THR A 301 -10.25 17.85 2.03
C THR A 301 -10.47 18.94 3.08
N GLY A 302 -9.43 19.28 3.86
CA GLY A 302 -9.55 20.14 5.04
C GLY A 302 -10.25 19.47 6.23
N LYS A 303 -10.66 18.20 6.08
CA LYS A 303 -11.30 17.36 7.11
C LYS A 303 -10.26 16.46 7.79
N LYS A 304 -10.58 15.89 8.95
CA LYS A 304 -9.66 15.03 9.71
C LYS A 304 -10.28 13.68 10.07
N PHE A 305 -9.54 12.60 9.88
CA PHE A 305 -10.04 11.24 10.08
C PHE A 305 -10.13 10.92 11.57
N GLY A 306 -11.34 10.59 12.05
CA GLY A 306 -11.60 10.38 13.48
C GLY A 306 -11.73 11.66 14.32
N ASP A 307 -11.93 12.82 13.68
CA ASP A 307 -12.19 14.10 14.37
C ASP A 307 -13.69 14.45 14.37
N PRO A 308 -14.35 14.54 15.54
CA PRO A 308 -15.78 14.88 15.59
C PRO A 308 -16.07 16.33 15.20
N GLU A 309 -15.12 17.27 15.30
CA GLU A 309 -15.38 18.66 14.95
C GLU A 309 -15.39 18.91 13.45
N ASN A 310 -14.62 18.12 12.67
CA ASN A 310 -14.60 18.19 11.22
C ASN A 310 -14.29 16.83 10.56
N PRO A 311 -15.25 15.89 10.61
CA PRO A 311 -14.99 14.48 10.33
C PRO A 311 -14.73 14.20 8.85
N LEU A 312 -13.64 13.47 8.57
CA LEU A 312 -13.40 12.80 7.30
C LEU A 312 -13.93 11.36 7.40
N LEU A 313 -14.93 11.03 6.59
CA LEU A 313 -15.37 9.65 6.37
C LEU A 313 -14.87 9.14 5.02
N LEU A 314 -14.66 7.83 4.92
CA LEU A 314 -14.06 7.18 3.76
C LEU A 314 -14.98 6.08 3.19
N SER A 315 -14.92 5.90 1.88
CA SER A 315 -15.39 4.70 1.20
C SER A 315 -14.22 3.81 0.86
N VAL A 316 -14.39 2.50 1.04
CA VAL A 316 -13.40 1.46 0.72
C VAL A 316 -14.05 0.49 -0.26
N ARG A 317 -13.57 0.51 -1.50
CA ARG A 317 -14.21 -0.14 -2.64
C ARG A 317 -13.23 -1.04 -3.39
N SER A 318 -13.66 -2.23 -3.76
CA SER A 318 -12.87 -3.12 -4.63
C SER A 318 -12.72 -2.56 -6.05
N GLY A 319 -11.64 -2.96 -6.72
CA GLY A 319 -11.34 -2.61 -8.11
C GLY A 319 -10.49 -3.69 -8.78
N SER A 320 -11.13 -4.69 -9.38
CA SER A 320 -10.47 -5.68 -10.23
C SER A 320 -10.26 -5.19 -11.67
N SER A 321 -9.37 -5.83 -12.42
CA SER A 321 -9.12 -5.47 -13.83
C SER A 321 -10.34 -5.73 -14.74
N ILE A 322 -11.19 -6.72 -14.39
CA ILE A 322 -12.52 -6.90 -15.00
C ILE A 322 -13.57 -6.54 -13.96
N SER A 323 -14.52 -5.69 -14.34
CA SER A 323 -15.59 -5.25 -13.45
C SER A 323 -16.50 -6.41 -13.02
N GLN A 324 -16.74 -6.55 -11.71
CA GLN A 324 -17.64 -7.52 -11.09
C GLN A 324 -18.73 -6.79 -10.26
N PRO A 325 -19.79 -6.26 -10.90
CA PRO A 325 -20.79 -5.42 -10.24
C PRO A 325 -21.54 -6.18 -9.15
N GLY A 326 -21.58 -5.63 -7.93
CA GLY A 326 -22.29 -6.23 -6.79
C GLY A 326 -21.61 -7.46 -6.17
N MET A 327 -20.55 -8.01 -6.76
CA MET A 327 -19.98 -9.30 -6.33
C MET A 327 -18.99 -9.18 -5.17
N MET A 328 -18.40 -8.00 -5.00
CA MET A 328 -17.34 -7.73 -4.04
C MET A 328 -17.86 -6.78 -2.98
N ASP A 329 -17.30 -6.87 -1.78
CA ASP A 329 -17.77 -6.04 -0.68
C ASP A 329 -17.33 -4.58 -0.86
N THR A 330 -18.12 -3.68 -0.29
CA THR A 330 -17.90 -2.23 -0.28
C THR A 330 -18.27 -1.71 1.08
N PHE A 331 -17.40 -0.90 1.66
CA PHE A 331 -17.66 -0.20 2.90
C PHE A 331 -17.82 1.28 2.59
N LEU A 332 -18.96 1.83 2.99
CA LEU A 332 -19.17 3.27 3.03
C LEU A 332 -19.02 3.73 4.47
N ASP A 333 -18.80 5.03 4.67
CA ASP A 333 -18.83 5.66 5.98
C ASP A 333 -17.78 5.14 6.97
N VAL A 334 -16.65 4.62 6.46
CA VAL A 334 -15.51 4.19 7.28
C VAL A 334 -14.92 5.39 8.00
N GLY A 335 -14.64 5.24 9.29
CA GLY A 335 -14.26 6.30 10.22
C GLY A 335 -15.41 6.73 11.14
N ILE A 336 -16.62 6.17 11.00
CA ILE A 336 -17.76 6.54 11.82
C ILE A 336 -17.83 5.74 13.12
N ASP A 337 -18.14 6.43 14.21
CA ASP A 337 -18.54 5.90 15.50
C ASP A 337 -19.58 6.83 16.14
N GLU A 338 -20.01 6.55 17.37
CA GLU A 338 -20.96 7.41 18.10
C GLU A 338 -20.46 8.84 18.31
N THR A 339 -19.16 9.02 18.55
CA THR A 339 -18.55 10.35 18.74
C THR A 339 -18.60 11.15 17.44
N ILE A 340 -18.25 10.53 16.32
CA ILE A 340 -18.32 11.14 14.98
C ILE A 340 -19.75 11.42 14.58
N VAL A 341 -20.71 10.56 14.92
CA VAL A 341 -22.14 10.83 14.71
C VAL A 341 -22.55 12.12 15.41
N LEU A 342 -22.22 12.30 16.69
CA LEU A 342 -22.56 13.53 17.42
C LEU A 342 -21.93 14.77 16.78
N GLY A 343 -20.69 14.65 16.29
CA GLY A 343 -20.02 15.67 15.50
C GLY A 343 -20.76 16.05 14.22
N LEU A 344 -21.16 15.05 13.43
CA LEU A 344 -21.97 15.24 12.22
C LEU A 344 -23.32 15.92 12.55
N VAL A 345 -23.99 15.51 13.63
CA VAL A 345 -25.25 16.14 14.04
C VAL A 345 -25.04 17.60 14.43
N ALA A 346 -23.95 17.92 15.15
CA ALA A 346 -23.64 19.30 15.52
C ALA A 346 -23.36 20.20 14.31
N GLN A 347 -22.65 19.69 13.29
CA GLN A 347 -22.36 20.45 12.07
C GLN A 347 -23.58 20.64 11.17
N THR A 348 -24.41 19.61 11.03
CA THR A 348 -25.43 19.54 9.99
C THR A 348 -26.82 19.90 10.51
N GLY A 349 -27.04 19.82 11.82
CA GLY A 349 -28.37 19.90 12.43
C GLY A 349 -29.28 18.72 12.06
N ASN A 350 -28.76 17.68 11.40
CA ASN A 350 -29.54 16.56 10.89
C ASN A 350 -29.23 15.27 11.66
N GLU A 351 -29.94 15.06 12.77
CA GLU A 351 -29.78 13.88 13.62
C GLU A 351 -30.04 12.58 12.85
N TRP A 352 -31.07 12.57 12.00
CA TRP A 352 -31.42 11.38 11.21
C TRP A 352 -30.27 10.97 10.27
N PHE A 353 -29.63 11.94 9.61
CA PHE A 353 -28.49 11.68 8.72
C PHE A 353 -27.31 11.07 9.46
N GLY A 354 -26.91 11.63 10.61
CA GLY A 354 -25.79 11.10 11.40
C GLY A 354 -26.02 9.64 11.79
N TRP A 355 -27.20 9.32 12.34
CA TRP A 355 -27.50 7.96 12.76
C TRP A 355 -27.75 6.98 11.60
N ASP A 356 -28.43 7.36 10.51
CA ASP A 356 -28.60 6.47 9.34
C ASP A 356 -27.24 6.14 8.70
N THR A 357 -26.31 7.09 8.69
CA THR A 357 -24.92 6.88 8.20
C THR A 357 -24.21 5.81 9.04
N TYR A 358 -24.31 5.89 10.37
CA TYR A 358 -23.70 4.87 11.24
C TYR A 358 -24.42 3.52 11.15
N ARG A 359 -25.75 3.51 11.07
CA ARG A 359 -26.54 2.29 10.85
C ARG A 359 -26.11 1.54 9.59
N ARG A 360 -25.88 2.27 8.48
CA ARG A 360 -25.40 1.70 7.22
C ARG A 360 -24.02 1.07 7.38
N PHE A 361 -23.09 1.79 8.00
CA PHE A 361 -21.77 1.24 8.30
C PHE A 361 -21.88 -0.06 9.10
N LEU A 362 -22.68 -0.08 10.18
CA LEU A 362 -22.87 -1.27 11.01
C LEU A 362 -23.46 -2.45 10.22
N GLN A 363 -24.46 -2.19 9.37
CA GLN A 363 -25.04 -3.22 8.51
C GLN A 363 -23.98 -3.85 7.59
N SER A 364 -23.22 -3.03 6.87
CA SER A 364 -22.15 -3.51 5.98
C SER A 364 -21.04 -4.21 6.75
N TYR A 365 -20.71 -3.71 7.95
CA TYR A 365 -19.73 -4.33 8.84
C TYR A 365 -20.19 -5.73 9.26
N GLY A 366 -21.38 -5.86 9.86
CA GLY A 366 -21.90 -7.16 10.30
C GLY A 366 -22.03 -8.17 9.15
N MET A 367 -22.48 -7.73 7.97
CA MET A 367 -22.57 -8.59 6.79
C MET A 367 -21.20 -9.11 6.33
N ALA A 368 -20.14 -8.31 6.41
CA ALA A 368 -18.77 -8.74 6.10
C ALA A 368 -18.18 -9.75 7.11
N PHE A 369 -18.81 -9.89 8.28
CA PHE A 369 -18.50 -10.93 9.28
C PHE A 369 -19.49 -12.09 9.28
N GLY A 370 -20.39 -12.16 8.28
CA GLY A 370 -21.25 -13.31 8.03
C GLY A 370 -22.67 -13.19 8.55
N LEU A 371 -23.07 -12.05 9.12
CA LEU A 371 -24.48 -11.79 9.39
C LEU A 371 -25.27 -11.67 8.09
N SER A 372 -26.51 -12.11 8.10
CA SER A 372 -27.38 -11.98 6.94
C SER A 372 -28.03 -10.61 6.91
N ARG A 373 -28.42 -10.18 5.71
CA ARG A 373 -29.23 -8.97 5.55
C ARG A 373 -30.58 -9.09 6.26
N ASP A 374 -31.17 -10.28 6.25
CA ASP A 374 -32.45 -10.57 6.87
C ASP A 374 -32.44 -10.29 8.38
N ASP A 375 -31.30 -10.50 9.05
CA ASP A 375 -31.15 -10.20 10.48
C ASP A 375 -31.34 -8.69 10.77
N PHE A 376 -30.80 -7.84 9.88
CA PHE A 376 -30.95 -6.39 9.98
C PHE A 376 -32.34 -5.92 9.53
N ASP A 377 -32.86 -6.49 8.45
CA ASP A 377 -34.19 -6.16 7.93
C ASP A 377 -35.27 -6.51 8.96
N ALA A 378 -35.11 -7.61 9.71
CA ALA A 378 -36.01 -7.97 10.81
C ALA A 378 -36.06 -6.90 11.91
N ILE A 379 -34.91 -6.30 12.27
CA ILE A 379 -34.85 -5.23 13.28
C ILE A 379 -35.63 -4.01 12.78
N ILE A 380 -35.30 -3.50 11.59
CA ILE A 380 -35.95 -2.27 11.12
C ILE A 380 -37.45 -2.47 10.85
N ASP A 381 -37.86 -3.65 10.40
CA ASP A 381 -39.28 -3.97 10.18
C ASP A 381 -40.06 -4.10 11.50
N ASP A 382 -39.45 -4.63 12.56
CA ASP A 382 -40.03 -4.61 13.90
C ASP A 382 -40.24 -3.17 14.40
N PHE A 383 -39.27 -2.27 14.22
CA PHE A 383 -39.44 -0.86 14.57
C PHE A 383 -40.56 -0.19 13.74
N LYS A 384 -40.66 -0.48 12.44
CA LYS A 384 -41.76 0.02 11.59
C LYS A 384 -43.12 -0.43 12.13
N GLN A 385 -43.24 -1.70 12.50
CA GLN A 385 -44.48 -2.26 13.04
C GLN A 385 -44.84 -1.67 14.40
N ARG A 386 -43.89 -1.65 15.36
CA ARG A 386 -44.12 -1.12 16.71
C ARG A 386 -44.49 0.36 16.73
N LEU A 387 -43.89 1.15 15.83
CA LEU A 387 -44.09 2.60 15.77
C LEU A 387 -45.15 3.04 14.75
N GLY A 388 -45.71 2.12 13.96
CA GLY A 388 -46.66 2.44 12.90
C GLY A 388 -46.07 3.29 11.77
N VAL A 389 -44.75 3.20 11.56
CA VAL A 389 -44.01 3.98 10.55
C VAL A 389 -43.81 3.13 9.30
N PRO A 390 -44.45 3.44 8.15
CA PRO A 390 -44.41 2.56 6.98
C PRO A 390 -43.06 2.58 6.24
N TYR A 391 -42.32 3.69 6.27
CA TYR A 391 -41.08 3.85 5.52
C TYR A 391 -39.93 4.35 6.40
N LYS A 392 -38.70 3.90 6.12
CA LYS A 392 -37.49 4.31 6.85
C LYS A 392 -37.31 5.83 6.94
N LYS A 393 -37.58 6.52 5.84
CA LYS A 393 -37.45 7.98 5.72
C LYS A 393 -38.35 8.77 6.67
N ASP A 394 -39.37 8.11 7.24
CA ASP A 394 -40.36 8.74 8.12
C ASP A 394 -40.00 8.57 9.60
N PHE A 395 -38.91 7.85 9.92
CA PHE A 395 -38.38 7.80 11.29
C PHE A 395 -37.79 9.15 11.72
N THR A 396 -37.90 9.48 13.00
CA THR A 396 -37.20 10.62 13.61
C THR A 396 -35.71 10.33 13.83
N GLY A 397 -34.91 11.36 14.11
CA GLY A 397 -33.50 11.19 14.45
C GLY A 397 -33.28 10.26 15.65
N GLN A 398 -34.01 10.49 16.74
CA GLN A 398 -33.99 9.61 17.91
C GLN A 398 -34.41 8.17 17.60
N GLN A 399 -35.44 7.95 16.77
CA GLN A 399 -35.83 6.59 16.38
C GLN A 399 -34.73 5.90 15.55
N MET A 400 -34.07 6.65 14.65
CA MET A 400 -32.94 6.12 13.88
C MET A 400 -31.75 5.77 14.77
N ARG A 401 -31.48 6.58 15.82
CA ARG A 401 -30.50 6.25 16.85
C ARG A 401 -30.80 4.93 17.53
N ASP A 402 -32.04 4.71 17.97
CA ASP A 402 -32.44 3.48 18.67
C ASP A 402 -32.27 2.24 17.77
N ILE A 403 -32.65 2.35 16.49
CA ILE A 403 -32.42 1.31 15.47
C ILE A 403 -30.92 1.02 15.33
N THR A 404 -30.09 2.07 15.23
CA THR A 404 -28.64 1.97 15.07
C THR A 404 -27.99 1.25 16.25
N LEU A 405 -28.38 1.58 17.48
CA LEU A 405 -27.86 0.92 18.68
C LEU A 405 -28.31 -0.55 18.77
N THR A 406 -29.50 -0.86 18.25
CA THR A 406 -29.98 -2.25 18.13
C THR A 406 -29.15 -3.03 17.10
N TYR A 407 -28.78 -2.43 15.96
CA TYR A 407 -27.86 -3.04 14.98
C TYR A 407 -26.49 -3.31 15.61
N LYS A 408 -25.96 -2.36 16.38
CA LYS A 408 -24.69 -2.53 17.10
C LYS A 408 -24.76 -3.70 18.10
N SER A 409 -25.86 -3.80 18.83
CA SER A 409 -26.08 -4.87 19.81
C SER A 409 -26.13 -6.24 19.12
N LEU A 410 -26.85 -6.37 18.00
CA LEU A 410 -26.88 -7.60 17.18
C LEU A 410 -25.46 -8.06 16.79
N ILE A 411 -24.61 -7.13 16.35
CA ILE A 411 -23.23 -7.44 15.97
C ILE A 411 -22.42 -7.97 17.16
N GLN A 412 -22.53 -7.30 18.31
CA GLN A 412 -21.82 -7.68 19.54
C GLN A 412 -22.30 -9.02 20.11
N GLU A 413 -23.61 -9.27 20.09
CA GLU A 413 -24.22 -10.53 20.56
C GLU A 413 -23.80 -11.74 19.71
N ASN A 414 -23.48 -11.52 18.43
CA ASN A 414 -22.92 -12.54 17.54
C ASN A 414 -21.40 -12.70 17.67
N GLY A 415 -20.77 -12.09 18.69
CA GLY A 415 -19.34 -12.24 18.98
C GLY A 415 -18.42 -11.52 17.99
N ILE A 416 -18.96 -10.56 17.21
CA ILE A 416 -18.16 -9.76 16.29
C ILE A 416 -17.57 -8.59 17.06
N GLU A 417 -16.25 -8.63 17.25
CA GLU A 417 -15.52 -7.57 17.95
C GLU A 417 -15.57 -6.26 17.16
N SER A 418 -15.88 -5.16 17.86
CA SER A 418 -15.82 -3.82 17.29
C SER A 418 -14.38 -3.30 17.40
N GLU A 419 -13.82 -2.85 16.28
CA GLU A 419 -12.50 -2.24 16.27
C GLU A 419 -12.52 -0.90 17.03
N SER A 420 -11.59 -0.74 17.97
CA SER A 420 -11.56 0.38 18.91
C SER A 420 -11.02 1.68 18.32
N SER A 421 -10.25 1.58 17.23
CA SER A 421 -9.61 2.73 16.59
C SER A 421 -10.14 2.96 15.17
N HIS A 422 -10.30 4.23 14.79
CA HIS A 422 -10.70 4.60 13.43
C HIS A 422 -9.74 4.04 12.36
N PHE A 423 -8.43 4.06 12.64
CA PHE A 423 -7.43 3.51 11.72
C PHE A 423 -7.52 1.98 11.63
N GLY A 424 -7.77 1.30 12.75
CA GLY A 424 -8.06 -0.14 12.75
C GLY A 424 -9.30 -0.44 11.90
N GLN A 425 -10.37 0.35 12.04
CA GLN A 425 -11.62 0.18 11.29
C GLN A 425 -11.36 0.26 9.77
N LEU A 426 -10.51 1.21 9.34
CA LEU A 426 -10.04 1.29 7.95
C LEU A 426 -9.26 0.04 7.52
N ASN A 427 -8.33 -0.43 8.34
CA ASN A 427 -7.55 -1.63 8.05
C ASN A 427 -8.44 -2.88 7.92
N VAL A 428 -9.45 -3.02 8.79
CA VAL A 428 -10.45 -4.09 8.70
C VAL A 428 -11.24 -3.98 7.40
N ALA A 429 -11.71 -2.79 7.03
CA ALA A 429 -12.43 -2.58 5.78
C ALA A 429 -11.58 -2.94 4.55
N ILE A 430 -10.30 -2.52 4.52
CA ILE A 430 -9.36 -2.88 3.44
C ILE A 430 -9.21 -4.41 3.35
N GLN A 431 -8.98 -5.07 4.49
CA GLN A 431 -8.81 -6.51 4.56
C GLN A 431 -10.05 -7.25 4.08
N LYS A 432 -11.25 -6.84 4.52
CA LYS A 432 -12.51 -7.45 4.11
C LYS A 432 -12.78 -7.26 2.62
N VAL A 433 -12.43 -6.11 2.04
CA VAL A 433 -12.54 -5.93 0.59
C VAL A 433 -11.60 -6.89 -0.16
N PHE A 434 -10.37 -7.10 0.30
CA PHE A 434 -9.50 -8.12 -0.29
C PHE A 434 -10.05 -9.55 -0.10
N ASP A 435 -10.56 -9.89 1.08
CA ASP A 435 -11.19 -11.20 1.36
C ASP A 435 -12.39 -11.46 0.47
N SER A 436 -13.14 -10.41 0.13
CA SER A 436 -14.33 -10.52 -0.70
C SER A 436 -14.05 -11.12 -2.08
N TRP A 437 -12.79 -11.09 -2.56
CA TRP A 437 -12.34 -11.79 -3.77
C TRP A 437 -12.59 -13.29 -3.72
N HIS A 438 -12.45 -13.90 -2.55
CA HIS A 438 -12.62 -15.34 -2.34
C HIS A 438 -14.01 -15.72 -1.81
N THR A 439 -14.96 -14.78 -1.83
CA THR A 439 -16.34 -15.12 -1.49
C THR A 439 -16.95 -16.02 -2.56
N LYS A 440 -17.84 -16.92 -2.14
CA LYS A 440 -18.52 -17.87 -3.03
C LYS A 440 -19.26 -17.19 -4.19
N LYS A 441 -19.85 -16.01 -3.94
CA LYS A 441 -20.54 -15.18 -4.96
C LYS A 441 -19.54 -14.68 -6.02
N ALA A 442 -18.40 -14.12 -5.60
CA ALA A 442 -17.37 -13.61 -6.50
C ALA A 442 -16.69 -14.72 -7.32
N GLU A 443 -16.31 -15.83 -6.68
CA GLU A 443 -15.74 -17.00 -7.37
C GLU A 443 -16.70 -17.61 -8.39
N THR A 444 -17.99 -17.69 -8.04
CA THR A 444 -19.01 -18.20 -8.96
C THR A 444 -19.16 -17.28 -10.15
N TYR A 445 -19.23 -15.96 -9.92
CA TYR A 445 -19.30 -14.98 -11.01
C TYR A 445 -18.08 -15.09 -11.93
N ARG A 446 -16.87 -15.19 -11.38
CA ARG A 446 -15.64 -15.36 -12.17
C ARG A 446 -15.66 -16.63 -13.01
N ARG A 447 -16.12 -17.75 -12.45
CA ARG A 447 -16.28 -19.00 -13.20
C ARG A 447 -17.27 -18.88 -14.36
N ILE A 448 -18.41 -18.22 -14.13
CA ILE A 448 -19.44 -17.99 -15.16
C ILE A 448 -18.88 -17.09 -16.27
N MET A 449 -18.11 -16.07 -15.91
CA MET A 449 -17.60 -15.07 -16.84
C MET A 449 -16.23 -15.40 -17.45
N GLY A 450 -15.59 -16.50 -17.04
CA GLY A 450 -14.25 -16.89 -17.51
C GLY A 450 -13.12 -15.97 -17.02
N ILE A 451 -13.24 -15.42 -15.81
CA ILE A 451 -12.23 -14.53 -15.19
C ILE A 451 -11.27 -15.37 -14.34
N SER A 452 -9.95 -15.15 -14.49
CA SER A 452 -8.94 -15.84 -13.69
C SER A 452 -8.92 -15.36 -12.23
N ASP A 453 -8.72 -16.29 -11.29
CA ASP A 453 -8.54 -16.00 -9.87
C ASP A 453 -7.22 -15.27 -9.58
N ASP A 454 -6.22 -15.41 -10.45
CA ASP A 454 -4.87 -14.84 -10.28
C ASP A 454 -4.80 -13.32 -10.48
N TRP A 455 -5.85 -12.70 -11.03
CA TRP A 455 -5.85 -11.26 -11.33
C TRP A 455 -5.98 -10.40 -10.08
N GLY A 456 -6.62 -10.93 -9.04
CA GLY A 456 -6.84 -10.24 -7.78
C GLY A 456 -7.67 -8.95 -7.90
N THR A 457 -7.61 -8.15 -6.85
CA THR A 457 -8.32 -6.86 -6.77
C THR A 457 -7.44 -5.79 -6.16
N ALA A 458 -7.56 -4.56 -6.66
CA ALA A 458 -7.10 -3.37 -5.96
C ALA A 458 -8.18 -2.91 -4.96
N VAL A 459 -7.80 -2.03 -4.04
CA VAL A 459 -8.71 -1.37 -3.09
C VAL A 459 -8.60 0.13 -3.28
N THR A 460 -9.72 0.77 -3.60
CA THR A 460 -9.84 2.23 -3.72
C THR A 460 -10.41 2.79 -2.43
N VAL A 461 -9.64 3.66 -1.77
CA VAL A 461 -10.06 4.41 -0.58
C VAL A 461 -10.30 5.86 -0.99
N GLN A 462 -11.51 6.38 -0.79
CA GLN A 462 -11.89 7.74 -1.21
C GLN A 462 -12.67 8.46 -0.12
N ALA A 463 -12.51 9.79 -0.04
CA ALA A 463 -13.37 10.63 0.77
C ALA A 463 -14.86 10.42 0.43
N MET A 464 -15.70 10.33 1.46
CA MET A 464 -17.15 10.23 1.30
C MET A 464 -17.74 11.51 0.73
N VAL A 465 -18.79 11.30 -0.07
CA VAL A 465 -19.72 12.31 -0.56
C VAL A 465 -21.12 11.76 -0.34
N PHE A 466 -22.04 12.57 0.18
CA PHE A 466 -23.31 12.12 0.72
C PHE A 466 -24.51 12.50 -0.14
N GLY A 467 -25.09 11.50 -0.83
CA GLY A 467 -26.36 11.66 -1.54
C GLY A 467 -27.60 11.65 -0.64
N ASN A 468 -27.40 11.35 0.65
CA ASN A 468 -28.43 11.29 1.71
C ASN A 468 -28.34 12.46 2.70
N PHE A 469 -27.55 13.48 2.39
CA PHE A 469 -27.34 14.63 3.26
C PHE A 469 -28.61 15.46 3.47
N SER A 470 -29.35 15.70 2.38
CA SER A 470 -30.57 16.52 2.34
C SER A 470 -31.53 16.08 1.23
N ARG A 471 -32.70 16.73 1.12
CA ARG A 471 -33.64 16.49 0.01
C ARG A 471 -33.14 17.02 -1.34
N GLU A 472 -32.17 17.93 -1.31
CA GLU A 472 -31.51 18.51 -2.49
C GLU A 472 -30.20 17.78 -2.84
N SER A 473 -29.87 16.73 -2.09
CA SER A 473 -28.79 15.79 -2.41
C SER A 473 -29.34 14.54 -3.09
N GLY A 474 -28.49 13.78 -3.77
CA GLY A 474 -28.88 12.52 -4.38
C GLY A 474 -27.71 11.75 -4.96
N ALA A 475 -27.99 10.51 -5.34
CA ALA A 475 -27.03 9.64 -6.01
C ALA A 475 -27.69 8.89 -7.15
N GLY A 476 -26.89 8.47 -8.12
CA GLY A 476 -27.41 7.76 -9.29
C GLY A 476 -26.35 7.09 -10.14
N VAL A 477 -26.85 6.35 -11.12
CA VAL A 477 -26.07 5.71 -12.16
C VAL A 477 -26.67 6.11 -13.49
N PHE A 478 -25.84 6.56 -14.42
CA PHE A 478 -26.27 6.91 -15.77
C PHE A 478 -25.34 6.33 -16.84
N PHE A 479 -25.93 6.03 -17.97
CA PHE A 479 -25.28 5.67 -19.21
C PHE A 479 -25.24 6.88 -20.13
N THR A 480 -24.16 7.04 -20.90
CA THR A 480 -24.07 8.12 -21.89
C THR A 480 -24.97 7.90 -23.10
N HIS A 481 -25.41 6.65 -23.31
CA HIS A 481 -26.31 6.22 -24.37
C HIS A 481 -27.38 5.29 -23.80
N ASN A 482 -28.44 5.06 -24.57
CA ASN A 482 -29.47 4.11 -24.19
C ASN A 482 -28.91 2.66 -24.19
N PRO A 483 -29.02 1.91 -23.07
CA PRO A 483 -28.54 0.53 -23.00
C PRO A 483 -29.46 -0.52 -23.63
N ARG A 484 -30.71 -0.17 -23.91
CA ARG A 484 -31.72 -1.11 -24.40
C ARG A 484 -31.58 -1.40 -25.89
N TRP A 485 -31.08 -0.43 -26.66
CA TRP A 485 -30.82 -0.58 -28.10
C TRP A 485 -29.66 0.29 -28.55
N SER A 486 -28.97 -0.17 -29.59
CA SER A 486 -27.91 0.57 -30.25
C SER A 486 -28.44 1.86 -30.87
N GLY A 487 -27.74 2.97 -30.60
CA GLY A 487 -28.01 4.26 -31.20
C GLY A 487 -26.83 5.19 -31.03
N ASP A 488 -26.57 6.02 -32.05
CA ASP A 488 -25.37 6.86 -32.13
C ASP A 488 -25.51 8.19 -31.37
N MET A 489 -26.72 8.52 -30.92
CA MET A 489 -27.02 9.77 -30.25
C MET A 489 -26.79 9.66 -28.74
N LEU A 490 -25.95 10.55 -28.21
CA LEU A 490 -25.78 10.72 -26.77
C LEU A 490 -27.13 11.08 -26.13
N MET A 491 -27.56 10.24 -25.20
CA MET A 491 -28.80 10.37 -24.46
C MET A 491 -28.57 9.80 -23.07
N LEU A 492 -28.58 10.66 -22.06
CA LEU A 492 -28.37 10.20 -20.69
C LEU A 492 -29.55 9.34 -20.26
N TRP A 493 -29.23 8.12 -19.83
CA TRP A 493 -30.20 7.10 -19.44
C TRP A 493 -29.79 6.50 -18.10
N GLY A 494 -30.72 6.21 -17.21
CA GLY A 494 -30.42 5.47 -15.98
C GLY A 494 -31.35 5.82 -14.84
N ASP A 495 -30.85 5.70 -13.61
CA ASP A 495 -31.65 5.94 -12.41
C ASP A 495 -30.90 6.82 -11.41
N PHE A 496 -31.65 7.68 -10.74
CA PHE A 496 -31.18 8.40 -9.57
C PHE A 496 -32.24 8.40 -8.46
N THR A 497 -31.81 8.76 -7.25
CA THR A 497 -32.69 8.90 -6.09
C THR A 497 -32.26 10.12 -5.26
N PRO A 498 -33.18 11.01 -4.88
CA PRO A 498 -32.89 12.11 -3.97
C PRO A 498 -32.84 11.62 -2.52
N GLY A 499 -31.94 12.18 -1.71
CA GLY A 499 -31.83 11.92 -0.27
C GLY A 499 -31.44 10.48 0.09
N ASN A 500 -30.72 9.79 -0.78
CA ASN A 500 -30.30 8.39 -0.62
C ASN A 500 -28.89 8.18 -1.18
N GLN A 501 -28.21 7.11 -0.76
CA GLN A 501 -26.87 6.78 -1.24
C GLN A 501 -26.93 5.92 -2.51
N GLY A 502 -25.82 5.82 -3.25
CA GLY A 502 -25.76 5.06 -4.51
C GLY A 502 -26.12 3.57 -4.36
N GLU A 503 -25.84 2.98 -3.20
CA GLU A 503 -26.22 1.60 -2.88
C GLU A 503 -27.75 1.38 -2.92
N ASP A 504 -28.53 2.39 -2.53
CA ASP A 504 -29.99 2.30 -2.54
C ASP A 504 -30.52 2.18 -3.99
N VAL A 505 -29.84 2.80 -4.96
CA VAL A 505 -30.17 2.69 -6.40
C VAL A 505 -29.92 1.27 -6.90
N VAL A 506 -28.75 0.71 -6.59
CA VAL A 506 -28.32 -0.58 -7.12
C VAL A 506 -29.08 -1.73 -6.45
N SER A 507 -29.36 -1.63 -5.14
CA SER A 507 -30.13 -2.64 -4.40
C SER A 507 -31.60 -2.70 -4.82
N GLY A 508 -32.12 -1.64 -5.45
CA GLY A 508 -33.51 -1.59 -5.92
C GLY A 508 -34.56 -1.48 -4.82
N LEU A 509 -34.14 -1.23 -3.57
CA LEU A 509 -35.06 -1.09 -2.43
C LEU A 509 -35.84 0.22 -2.43
N VAL A 510 -35.27 1.26 -3.02
CA VAL A 510 -35.91 2.57 -3.10
C VAL A 510 -36.51 2.78 -4.47
N LYS A 511 -37.58 3.56 -4.52
CA LYS A 511 -38.13 4.03 -5.79
C LYS A 511 -37.13 4.98 -6.43
N THR A 512 -36.64 4.61 -7.61
CA THR A 512 -35.75 5.47 -8.40
C THR A 512 -36.55 6.35 -9.36
N HIS A 513 -35.88 7.37 -9.88
CA HIS A 513 -36.37 8.28 -10.91
C HIS A 513 -35.45 8.27 -12.13
N ALA A 514 -36.00 8.51 -13.32
CA ALA A 514 -35.24 8.50 -14.57
C ALA A 514 -34.30 9.71 -14.68
N ILE A 515 -33.20 9.57 -15.41
CA ILE A 515 -32.22 10.64 -15.58
C ILE A 515 -32.75 11.74 -16.52
N SER A 516 -33.35 11.37 -17.65
CA SER A 516 -33.87 12.30 -18.66
C SER A 516 -35.37 12.21 -18.86
N LYS A 517 -35.99 13.29 -19.33
CA LYS A 517 -37.43 13.33 -19.68
C LYS A 517 -37.78 12.34 -20.80
N ARG A 518 -36.90 12.23 -21.80
CA ARG A 518 -37.06 11.29 -22.91
C ARG A 518 -37.02 9.83 -22.45
N GLN A 519 -36.13 9.49 -21.51
CA GLN A 519 -36.15 8.17 -20.87
C GLN A 519 -37.49 7.94 -20.18
N ALA A 520 -37.97 8.91 -19.40
CA ALA A 520 -39.22 8.77 -18.66
C ALA A 520 -40.43 8.54 -19.58
N GLU A 521 -40.51 9.24 -20.71
CA GLU A 521 -41.55 9.02 -21.72
C GLU A 521 -41.54 7.58 -22.27
N ILE A 522 -40.36 7.04 -22.56
CA ILE A 522 -40.20 5.69 -23.10
C ILE A 522 -40.51 4.61 -22.05
N GLU A 523 -40.07 4.81 -20.81
CA GLU A 523 -40.28 3.87 -19.71
C GLU A 523 -41.64 4.04 -19.02
N ASN A 524 -42.52 4.91 -19.54
CA ASN A 524 -43.80 5.27 -18.93
C ASN A 524 -43.67 5.70 -17.44
N ARG A 525 -42.67 6.54 -17.17
CA ARG A 525 -42.36 7.12 -15.85
C ARG A 525 -42.74 8.60 -15.81
N GLN A 526 -42.82 9.14 -14.60
CA GLN A 526 -43.19 10.55 -14.37
C GLN A 526 -42.07 11.51 -14.80
N SER A 527 -42.24 12.22 -15.92
CA SER A 527 -41.25 13.16 -16.46
C SER A 527 -40.88 14.32 -15.53
N GLU A 528 -41.83 14.78 -14.70
CA GLU A 528 -41.62 15.84 -13.67
C GLU A 528 -40.63 15.43 -12.58
N MET A 529 -40.44 14.13 -12.35
CA MET A 529 -39.59 13.60 -11.28
C MET A 529 -38.17 13.29 -11.76
N THR A 530 -37.85 13.55 -13.03
CA THR A 530 -36.54 13.24 -13.62
C THR A 530 -35.42 14.13 -13.08
N LEU A 531 -34.17 13.68 -13.21
CA LEU A 531 -33.01 14.48 -12.83
C LEU A 531 -32.96 15.77 -13.67
N GLU A 532 -33.21 15.64 -14.97
CA GLU A 532 -33.32 16.76 -15.90
C GLU A 532 -34.37 17.81 -15.49
N ALA A 533 -35.50 17.39 -14.91
CA ALA A 533 -36.54 18.31 -14.46
C ALA A 533 -36.23 18.95 -13.09
N ARG A 534 -35.75 18.15 -12.13
CA ARG A 534 -35.59 18.57 -10.73
C ARG A 534 -34.24 19.21 -10.43
N PHE A 535 -33.19 18.76 -11.09
CA PHE A 535 -31.80 19.19 -10.87
C PHE A 535 -31.13 19.51 -12.23
N PRO A 536 -31.60 20.56 -12.93
CA PRO A 536 -31.17 20.85 -14.30
C PRO A 536 -29.67 21.13 -14.40
N ASP A 537 -29.06 21.81 -13.43
CA ASP A 537 -27.63 22.15 -13.44
C ASP A 537 -26.75 20.91 -13.30
N VAL A 538 -27.13 20.00 -12.39
CA VAL A 538 -26.52 18.67 -12.25
C VAL A 538 -26.61 17.91 -13.58
N TYR A 539 -27.81 17.81 -14.16
CA TYR A 539 -28.03 17.09 -15.42
C TYR A 539 -27.21 17.68 -16.58
N GLN A 540 -27.20 19.01 -16.76
CA GLN A 540 -26.42 19.65 -17.83
C GLN A 540 -24.92 19.44 -17.63
N THR A 541 -24.44 19.41 -16.39
CA THR A 541 -23.03 19.16 -16.07
C THR A 541 -22.65 17.71 -16.41
N MET A 542 -23.48 16.73 -16.03
CA MET A 542 -23.28 15.32 -16.43
C MET A 542 -23.30 15.15 -17.94
N ARG A 543 -24.19 15.87 -18.64
CA ARG A 543 -24.24 15.85 -20.11
C ARG A 543 -22.97 16.42 -20.74
N LYS A 544 -22.39 17.47 -20.16
CA LYS A 544 -21.08 18.01 -20.58
C LYS A 544 -19.97 16.97 -20.38
N TRP A 545 -19.95 16.26 -19.25
CA TRP A 545 -18.98 15.18 -19.01
C TRP A 545 -19.12 14.07 -20.05
N ALA A 546 -20.34 13.59 -20.29
CA ALA A 546 -20.61 12.56 -21.29
C ALA A 546 -20.15 13.00 -22.69
N LYS A 547 -20.41 14.26 -23.06
CA LYS A 547 -19.99 14.84 -24.34
C LYS A 547 -18.47 14.89 -24.47
N ASP A 548 -17.78 15.37 -23.44
CA ASP A 548 -16.30 15.46 -23.41
C ASP A 548 -15.68 14.06 -23.54
N LEU A 549 -16.10 13.11 -22.69
CA LEU A 549 -15.56 11.75 -22.71
C LEU A 549 -15.78 11.05 -24.06
N VAL A 550 -17.01 11.06 -24.58
CA VAL A 550 -17.36 10.32 -25.80
C VAL A 550 -16.85 11.00 -27.07
N TYR A 551 -17.12 12.30 -27.25
CA TYR A 551 -16.86 12.96 -28.53
C TYR A 551 -15.48 13.61 -28.61
N GLU A 552 -15.01 14.25 -27.55
CA GLU A 552 -13.71 14.94 -27.55
C GLU A 552 -12.57 13.95 -27.28
N ARG A 553 -12.74 13.08 -26.26
CA ARG A 553 -11.73 12.10 -25.85
C ARG A 553 -11.85 10.74 -26.51
N ARG A 554 -12.89 10.54 -27.34
CA ARG A 554 -13.13 9.31 -28.12
C ARG A 554 -13.26 8.05 -27.26
N TRP A 555 -13.79 8.19 -26.05
CA TRP A 555 -14.13 7.03 -25.24
C TRP A 555 -15.35 6.32 -25.83
N SER A 556 -15.40 5.01 -25.65
CA SER A 556 -16.63 4.24 -25.84
C SER A 556 -17.77 4.83 -25.00
N PRO A 557 -19.04 4.54 -25.32
CA PRO A 557 -20.15 4.81 -24.41
C PRO A 557 -19.85 4.36 -22.99
N GLN A 558 -20.19 5.19 -21.99
CA GLN A 558 -19.80 4.99 -20.60
C GLN A 558 -21.03 4.74 -19.72
N GLU A 559 -20.84 3.94 -18.68
CA GLU A 559 -21.67 3.86 -17.49
C GLU A 559 -20.94 4.58 -16.35
N MET A 560 -21.61 5.54 -15.72
CA MET A 560 -21.04 6.45 -14.75
C MET A 560 -21.87 6.48 -13.46
N GLU A 561 -21.20 6.46 -12.32
CA GLU A 561 -21.81 6.65 -11.00
C GLU A 561 -21.53 8.07 -10.52
N PHE A 562 -22.55 8.71 -9.94
CA PHE A 562 -22.45 10.09 -9.47
C PHE A 562 -23.21 10.28 -8.16
N THR A 563 -22.77 11.28 -7.40
CA THR A 563 -23.44 11.77 -6.20
C THR A 563 -23.39 13.29 -6.21
N PHE A 564 -24.45 13.94 -5.76
CA PHE A 564 -24.48 15.37 -5.51
C PHE A 564 -24.95 15.67 -4.10
N GLU A 565 -24.25 16.56 -3.39
CA GLU A 565 -24.61 16.96 -2.00
C GLU A 565 -25.59 18.15 -1.98
N GLY A 566 -25.71 18.84 -3.11
CA GLY A 566 -26.60 19.97 -3.35
C GLY A 566 -26.93 20.11 -4.84
N PRO A 567 -27.85 21.03 -5.20
CA PRO A 567 -28.33 21.16 -6.57
C PRO A 567 -27.33 21.84 -7.52
N GLY A 568 -26.23 22.38 -6.97
CA GLY A 568 -25.18 23.08 -7.71
C GLY A 568 -24.22 22.15 -8.44
N THR A 569 -23.40 22.74 -9.32
CA THR A 569 -22.43 22.00 -10.14
C THR A 569 -21.17 21.61 -9.38
N GLU A 570 -20.81 22.41 -8.38
CA GLU A 570 -19.71 22.27 -7.44
C GLU A 570 -19.92 21.13 -6.45
N ASP A 571 -21.18 20.81 -6.17
CA ASP A 571 -21.58 19.74 -5.26
C ASP A 571 -21.73 18.39 -5.98
N LEU A 572 -21.52 18.35 -7.31
CA LEU A 572 -21.65 17.14 -8.12
C LEU A 572 -20.30 16.44 -8.28
N PHE A 573 -20.27 15.15 -7.95
CA PHE A 573 -19.08 14.32 -7.96
C PHE A 573 -19.24 13.10 -8.86
N CYS A 574 -18.19 12.78 -9.63
CA CYS A 574 -18.10 11.54 -10.38
C CYS A 574 -17.37 10.49 -9.54
N LEU A 575 -18.07 9.40 -9.21
CA LEU A 575 -17.57 8.37 -8.31
C LEU A 575 -16.93 7.18 -9.03
N GLN A 576 -17.36 6.92 -10.26
CA GLN A 576 -16.88 5.82 -11.09
C GLN A 576 -17.27 6.03 -12.55
N THR A 577 -16.46 5.48 -13.46
CA THR A 577 -16.84 5.28 -14.85
C THR A 577 -16.31 3.95 -15.36
N ARG A 578 -17.03 3.33 -16.29
CA ARG A 578 -16.60 2.14 -17.03
C ARG A 578 -17.26 2.12 -18.40
N ASP A 579 -16.66 1.36 -19.31
CA ASP A 579 -17.29 1.11 -20.60
C ASP A 579 -18.67 0.47 -20.41
N MET A 580 -19.64 1.05 -21.09
CA MET A 580 -20.98 0.53 -21.19
C MET A 580 -20.97 -0.72 -22.06
N VAL A 581 -21.57 -1.80 -21.57
CA VAL A 581 -21.74 -3.01 -22.37
C VAL A 581 -22.85 -2.75 -23.38
N MET A 582 -22.51 -2.62 -24.66
CA MET A 582 -23.49 -2.63 -25.75
C MET A 582 -23.57 -4.05 -26.32
N ARG A 583 -24.77 -4.62 -26.38
CA ARG A 583 -25.01 -5.90 -27.06
C ARG A 583 -25.81 -5.66 -28.33
N GLU A 584 -25.19 -5.96 -29.48
CA GLU A 584 -25.93 -6.13 -30.73
C GLU A 584 -26.68 -7.46 -30.69
N ARG A 585 -28.01 -7.41 -30.69
CA ARG A 585 -28.83 -8.61 -30.89
C ARG A 585 -29.21 -8.71 -32.35
N LYS A 586 -28.68 -9.73 -33.04
CA LYS A 586 -29.05 -10.06 -34.43
C LYS A 586 -30.53 -10.42 -34.60
N LYS A 587 -31.17 -10.92 -33.53
CA LYS A 587 -32.57 -11.32 -33.51
C LYS A 587 -33.28 -10.67 -32.33
N VAL A 588 -34.30 -9.89 -32.62
CA VAL A 588 -35.19 -9.32 -31.61
C VAL A 588 -36.54 -9.99 -31.75
N TYR A 589 -37.17 -10.32 -30.65
CA TYR A 589 -38.48 -10.99 -30.64
C TYR A 589 -39.54 -10.03 -30.12
N SER A 590 -40.73 -10.03 -30.72
CA SER A 590 -41.91 -9.33 -30.21
C SER A 590 -43.09 -10.28 -30.07
N PHE A 591 -44.05 -9.93 -29.21
CA PHE A 591 -45.29 -10.67 -29.15
C PHE A 591 -46.09 -10.49 -30.44
N ASP A 592 -46.68 -11.58 -30.91
CA ASP A 592 -47.63 -11.52 -32.02
C ASP A 592 -48.91 -10.82 -31.55
N THR A 593 -49.41 -9.86 -32.32
CA THR A 593 -50.65 -9.15 -32.01
C THR A 593 -51.87 -10.04 -32.24
N VAL A 594 -51.74 -11.11 -33.03
CA VAL A 594 -52.80 -12.09 -33.30
C VAL A 594 -52.64 -13.29 -32.37
N GLN A 595 -53.44 -13.34 -31.30
CA GLN A 595 -53.46 -14.46 -30.36
C GLN A 595 -54.72 -15.32 -30.56
N GLU A 596 -54.55 -16.64 -30.68
CA GLU A 596 -55.67 -17.60 -30.81
C GLU A 596 -56.48 -17.72 -29.51
N LYS A 597 -55.86 -17.41 -28.35
CA LYS A 597 -56.49 -17.43 -27.03
C LYS A 597 -56.28 -16.08 -26.34
N PRO A 598 -57.28 -15.56 -25.63
CA PRO A 598 -57.12 -14.34 -24.84
C PRO A 598 -56.11 -14.59 -23.72
N VAL A 599 -54.98 -13.89 -23.80
CA VAL A 599 -53.95 -13.81 -22.75
C VAL A 599 -54.21 -12.56 -21.91
N ARG A 600 -54.19 -12.72 -20.58
CA ARG A 600 -54.47 -11.62 -19.64
C ARG A 600 -53.20 -10.81 -19.41
N PHE A 601 -53.25 -9.52 -19.69
CA PHE A 601 -52.24 -8.57 -19.26
C PHE A 601 -52.19 -8.51 -17.74
N LEU A 602 -51.01 -8.75 -17.18
CA LEU A 602 -50.79 -8.79 -15.74
C LEU A 602 -50.21 -7.47 -15.22
N GLY A 603 -49.39 -6.79 -16.01
CA GLY A 603 -48.81 -5.53 -15.59
C GLY A 603 -47.62 -5.12 -16.44
N HIS A 604 -46.94 -4.08 -15.97
CA HIS A 604 -45.80 -3.49 -16.63
C HIS A 604 -44.71 -3.17 -15.61
N GLY A 605 -43.46 -3.40 -15.99
CA GLY A 605 -42.26 -2.96 -15.27
C GLY A 605 -41.31 -2.24 -16.23
N ILE A 606 -40.05 -2.11 -15.85
CA ILE A 606 -39.00 -1.55 -16.70
C ILE A 606 -38.35 -2.69 -17.48
N GLY A 607 -38.50 -2.68 -18.81
CA GLY A 607 -37.77 -3.59 -19.69
C GLY A 607 -36.28 -3.23 -19.76
N VAL A 608 -35.41 -4.18 -19.39
CA VAL A 608 -33.95 -3.99 -19.31
C VAL A 608 -33.21 -4.58 -20.50
N SER A 609 -33.49 -5.84 -20.83
CA SER A 609 -32.79 -6.57 -21.88
C SER A 609 -33.66 -7.69 -22.43
N GLY A 610 -33.45 -8.03 -23.70
CA GLY A 610 -34.20 -9.08 -24.41
C GLY A 610 -35.56 -8.63 -24.90
N GLY A 611 -36.14 -9.37 -25.84
CA GLY A 611 -37.47 -9.10 -26.36
C GLY A 611 -38.52 -9.99 -25.72
N ALA A 612 -39.64 -10.19 -26.42
CA ALA A 612 -40.68 -11.12 -26.02
C ALA A 612 -40.15 -12.54 -25.75
N MET A 613 -40.52 -13.08 -24.60
CA MET A 613 -40.19 -14.42 -24.13
C MET A 613 -41.41 -15.05 -23.46
N THR A 614 -41.61 -16.34 -23.68
CA THR A 614 -42.64 -17.16 -23.03
C THR A 614 -41.95 -18.32 -22.36
N GLY A 615 -42.24 -18.53 -21.07
CA GLY A 615 -41.57 -19.56 -20.27
C GLY A 615 -42.36 -19.97 -19.04
N ARG A 616 -41.83 -20.96 -18.32
CA ARG A 616 -42.37 -21.40 -17.04
C ARG A 616 -41.81 -20.58 -15.89
N VAL A 617 -42.67 -20.23 -14.95
CA VAL A 617 -42.31 -19.54 -13.70
C VAL A 617 -41.53 -20.49 -12.79
N VAL A 618 -40.39 -20.03 -12.26
CA VAL A 618 -39.58 -20.77 -11.28
C VAL A 618 -39.09 -19.84 -10.17
N PHE A 619 -38.82 -20.39 -8.97
CA PHE A 619 -38.39 -19.63 -7.80
C PHE A 619 -37.07 -20.12 -7.18
N SER A 620 -36.47 -21.20 -7.68
CA SER A 620 -35.24 -21.73 -7.09
C SER A 620 -34.41 -22.51 -8.10
N LEU A 621 -33.13 -22.69 -7.78
CA LEU A 621 -32.21 -23.49 -8.58
C LEU A 621 -32.66 -24.97 -8.69
N GLU A 622 -33.31 -25.49 -7.65
CA GLU A 622 -33.87 -26.85 -7.67
C GLU A 622 -34.99 -26.98 -8.71
N GLU A 623 -35.89 -26.01 -8.76
CA GLU A 623 -36.97 -25.96 -9.75
C GLU A 623 -36.42 -25.79 -11.17
N ILE A 624 -35.41 -24.93 -11.35
CA ILE A 624 -34.73 -24.78 -12.65
C ILE A 624 -34.18 -26.13 -13.11
N LYS A 625 -33.41 -26.83 -12.27
CA LYS A 625 -32.86 -28.14 -12.61
C LYS A 625 -33.93 -29.19 -12.88
N HIS A 626 -35.04 -29.17 -12.15
CA HIS A 626 -36.16 -30.06 -12.38
C HIS A 626 -36.77 -29.83 -13.76
N TRP A 627 -37.13 -28.59 -14.09
CA TRP A 627 -37.76 -28.25 -15.37
C TRP A 627 -36.82 -28.43 -16.56
N ARG A 628 -35.52 -28.16 -16.41
CA ARG A 628 -34.53 -28.47 -17.47
C ARG A 628 -34.47 -29.96 -17.82
N LYS A 629 -34.74 -30.85 -16.87
CA LYS A 629 -34.82 -32.30 -17.11
C LYS A 629 -36.16 -32.72 -17.70
N ALA A 630 -37.25 -32.14 -17.19
CA ALA A 630 -38.61 -32.49 -17.63
C ALA A 630 -38.93 -31.92 -19.03
N GLU A 631 -38.51 -30.69 -19.32
CA GLU A 631 -38.78 -29.96 -20.55
C GLU A 631 -37.54 -29.16 -21.01
N PRO A 632 -36.54 -29.82 -21.64
CA PRO A 632 -35.25 -29.20 -21.95
C PRO A 632 -35.33 -27.96 -22.86
N GLY A 633 -36.34 -27.91 -23.74
CA GLY A 633 -36.55 -26.79 -24.69
C GLY A 633 -37.41 -25.65 -24.16
N THR A 634 -37.94 -25.75 -22.95
CA THR A 634 -38.82 -24.73 -22.37
C THR A 634 -38.00 -23.64 -21.70
N SER A 635 -38.28 -22.39 -22.06
CA SER A 635 -37.69 -21.24 -21.38
C SER A 635 -38.15 -21.15 -19.93
N LEU A 636 -37.27 -20.76 -19.02
CA LEU A 636 -37.56 -20.61 -17.59
C LEU A 636 -37.39 -19.16 -17.16
N ILE A 637 -38.40 -18.62 -16.49
CA ILE A 637 -38.44 -17.24 -16.02
C ILE A 637 -38.40 -17.26 -14.50
N ILE A 638 -37.28 -16.82 -13.93
CA ILE A 638 -37.16 -16.73 -12.48
C ILE A 638 -37.84 -15.48 -11.95
N VAL A 639 -38.65 -15.66 -10.91
CA VAL A 639 -39.41 -14.57 -10.27
C VAL A 639 -38.88 -14.33 -8.86
N ARG A 640 -38.60 -13.06 -8.55
CA ARG A 640 -37.99 -12.60 -7.29
C ARG A 640 -38.65 -11.31 -6.81
N SER A 641 -38.61 -11.04 -5.51
CA SER A 641 -38.98 -9.70 -5.00
C SER A 641 -37.96 -8.64 -5.44
N ASP A 642 -36.70 -8.92 -5.15
CA ASP A 642 -35.49 -8.19 -5.54
C ASP A 642 -34.38 -9.22 -5.76
N THR A 643 -33.25 -8.82 -6.34
CA THR A 643 -32.10 -9.72 -6.47
C THR A 643 -30.94 -9.24 -5.63
N VAL A 644 -30.24 -10.21 -5.05
CA VAL A 644 -28.98 -10.02 -4.36
C VAL A 644 -27.85 -10.67 -5.15
N PRO A 645 -26.59 -10.29 -4.90
CA PRO A 645 -25.42 -10.92 -5.54
C PRO A 645 -25.39 -12.45 -5.46
N ASP A 646 -25.97 -13.03 -4.41
CA ASP A 646 -26.02 -14.48 -4.22
C ASP A 646 -26.93 -15.21 -5.22
N ASP A 647 -27.89 -14.53 -5.86
CA ASP A 647 -28.79 -15.09 -6.88
C ASP A 647 -28.09 -15.35 -8.24
N ILE A 648 -26.80 -15.09 -8.36
CA ILE A 648 -26.07 -15.15 -9.66
C ILE A 648 -26.19 -16.52 -10.34
N ARG A 649 -26.29 -17.62 -9.58
CA ARG A 649 -26.42 -18.99 -10.12
C ARG A 649 -27.80 -19.19 -10.72
N GLU A 650 -28.82 -18.81 -9.98
CA GLU A 650 -30.21 -18.87 -10.39
C GLU A 650 -30.47 -18.04 -11.64
N ILE A 651 -29.94 -16.80 -11.67
CA ILE A 651 -30.07 -15.90 -12.83
C ILE A 651 -29.31 -16.47 -14.04
N HIS A 652 -28.14 -17.07 -13.83
CA HIS A 652 -27.36 -17.69 -14.92
C HIS A 652 -28.08 -18.89 -15.55
N GLU A 653 -28.73 -19.73 -14.75
CA GLU A 653 -29.40 -20.95 -15.20
C GLU A 653 -30.80 -20.69 -15.78
N ALA A 654 -31.47 -19.59 -15.39
CA ALA A 654 -32.74 -19.15 -15.97
C ALA A 654 -32.56 -18.47 -17.34
N ASP A 655 -33.62 -18.37 -18.14
CA ASP A 655 -33.61 -17.67 -19.44
C ASP A 655 -34.11 -16.22 -19.34
N GLY A 656 -35.05 -16.00 -18.42
CA GLY A 656 -35.59 -14.69 -18.11
C GLY A 656 -35.68 -14.40 -16.62
N LEU A 657 -35.77 -13.12 -16.28
CA LEU A 657 -35.86 -12.59 -14.91
C LEU A 657 -37.02 -11.61 -14.82
N LEU A 658 -37.85 -11.78 -13.79
CA LEU A 658 -38.93 -10.85 -13.44
C LEU A 658 -38.81 -10.47 -11.96
N THR A 659 -38.69 -9.17 -11.67
CA THR A 659 -38.58 -8.68 -10.28
C THR A 659 -39.68 -7.68 -9.92
N ALA A 660 -40.06 -7.67 -8.64
CA ALA A 660 -41.06 -6.72 -8.12
C ALA A 660 -40.46 -5.33 -7.94
N ARG A 661 -39.19 -5.28 -7.52
CA ARG A 661 -38.44 -4.06 -7.22
C ARG A 661 -37.23 -3.91 -8.15
N GLY A 662 -36.63 -2.72 -8.15
CA GLY A 662 -35.45 -2.39 -8.95
C GLY A 662 -35.71 -1.45 -10.14
N GLY A 663 -34.73 -0.60 -10.42
CA GLY A 663 -34.67 0.26 -11.60
C GLY A 663 -33.87 -0.36 -12.76
N SER A 664 -33.75 0.40 -13.85
CA SER A 664 -32.92 0.10 -15.03
C SER A 664 -31.43 -0.13 -14.71
N THR A 665 -30.93 0.38 -13.57
CA THR A 665 -29.55 0.20 -13.09
C THR A 665 -29.45 -0.66 -11.83
N SER A 666 -30.52 -1.36 -11.46
CA SER A 666 -30.50 -2.30 -10.32
C SER A 666 -29.54 -3.47 -10.56
N HIS A 667 -29.16 -4.17 -9.49
CA HIS A 667 -28.37 -5.41 -9.57
C HIS A 667 -28.98 -6.42 -10.55
N ALA A 668 -30.29 -6.64 -10.46
CA ALA A 668 -31.06 -7.48 -11.39
C ALA A 668 -30.84 -7.06 -12.84
N ALA A 669 -30.96 -5.76 -13.11
CA ALA A 669 -30.85 -5.21 -14.45
C ALA A 669 -29.44 -5.39 -15.02
N ILE A 670 -28.41 -5.00 -14.25
CA ILE A 670 -27.00 -5.05 -14.68
C ILE A 670 -26.56 -6.51 -14.93
N VAL A 671 -26.89 -7.42 -14.01
CA VAL A 671 -26.51 -8.84 -14.13
C VAL A 671 -27.25 -9.51 -15.29
N ALA A 672 -28.57 -9.32 -15.40
CA ALA A 672 -29.34 -9.92 -16.49
C ALA A 672 -28.88 -9.42 -17.86
N HIS A 673 -28.59 -8.12 -17.99
CA HIS A 673 -28.03 -7.54 -19.22
C HIS A 673 -26.67 -8.17 -19.55
N ARG A 674 -25.77 -8.30 -18.56
CA ARG A 674 -24.45 -8.93 -18.75
C ARG A 674 -24.51 -10.40 -19.10
N LEU A 675 -25.49 -11.13 -18.60
CA LEU A 675 -25.70 -12.55 -18.90
C LEU A 675 -26.59 -12.78 -20.14
N GLY A 676 -27.14 -11.73 -20.74
CA GLY A 676 -27.99 -11.82 -21.94
C GLY A 676 -29.39 -12.33 -21.70
N LYS A 677 -29.89 -12.27 -20.46
CA LYS A 677 -31.21 -12.77 -20.08
C LYS A 677 -32.30 -11.78 -20.48
N THR A 678 -33.51 -12.29 -20.77
CA THR A 678 -34.67 -11.42 -20.94
C THR A 678 -35.12 -10.92 -19.58
N CYS A 679 -35.23 -9.61 -19.36
CA CYS A 679 -35.37 -9.06 -18.02
C CYS A 679 -36.37 -7.90 -17.95
N VAL A 680 -37.30 -8.02 -17.00
CA VAL A 680 -38.24 -6.98 -16.59
C VAL A 680 -38.11 -6.77 -15.10
N VAL A 681 -37.84 -5.54 -14.67
CA VAL A 681 -37.64 -5.19 -13.26
C VAL A 681 -38.67 -4.18 -12.78
N GLY A 682 -38.85 -4.06 -11.46
CA GLY A 682 -39.69 -3.00 -10.89
C GLY A 682 -41.18 -3.15 -11.20
N CYS A 683 -41.68 -4.39 -11.30
CA CYS A 683 -43.11 -4.63 -11.47
C CYS A 683 -43.83 -4.42 -10.12
N ALA A 684 -44.28 -3.19 -9.85
CA ALA A 684 -44.73 -2.75 -8.53
C ALA A 684 -45.87 -3.58 -7.90
N ASP A 685 -46.75 -4.15 -8.73
CA ASP A 685 -47.89 -4.96 -8.28
C ASP A 685 -47.54 -6.45 -8.09
N LEU A 686 -46.28 -6.83 -8.30
CA LEU A 686 -45.80 -8.20 -8.11
C LEU A 686 -45.52 -8.45 -6.64
N ILE A 687 -46.21 -9.42 -6.06
CA ILE A 687 -45.95 -9.94 -4.73
C ILE A 687 -45.36 -11.34 -4.90
N CYS A 688 -44.08 -11.49 -4.57
CA CYS A 688 -43.38 -12.76 -4.65
C CYS A 688 -43.33 -13.45 -3.28
N MET A 689 -43.74 -14.71 -3.22
CA MET A 689 -43.72 -15.55 -2.02
C MET A 689 -42.82 -16.76 -2.30
N GLU A 690 -41.51 -16.52 -2.31
CA GLU A 690 -40.50 -17.49 -2.77
C GLU A 690 -40.55 -18.81 -1.99
N LYS A 691 -40.70 -18.73 -0.66
CA LYS A 691 -40.87 -19.92 0.20
C LYS A 691 -42.08 -20.77 -0.15
N GLN A 692 -43.12 -20.15 -0.71
CA GLN A 692 -44.35 -20.83 -1.14
C GLN A 692 -44.33 -21.22 -2.62
N ARG A 693 -43.24 -20.91 -3.34
CA ARG A 693 -43.07 -21.13 -4.78
C ARG A 693 -44.25 -20.57 -5.59
N ALA A 694 -44.67 -19.36 -5.23
CA ALA A 694 -45.80 -18.67 -5.82
C ALA A 694 -45.57 -17.16 -5.89
N CYS A 695 -46.23 -16.51 -6.84
CA CYS A 695 -46.34 -15.06 -6.88
C CYS A 695 -47.77 -14.65 -7.24
N SER A 696 -48.09 -13.39 -6.98
CA SER A 696 -49.32 -12.77 -7.47
C SER A 696 -49.01 -11.47 -8.18
N LEU A 697 -49.60 -11.27 -9.35
CA LEU A 697 -49.51 -10.03 -10.11
C LEU A 697 -50.91 -9.67 -10.62
N ASN A 698 -51.39 -8.47 -10.31
CA ASN A 698 -52.74 -8.00 -10.66
C ASN A 698 -53.84 -9.03 -10.34
N GLN A 699 -53.83 -9.51 -9.08
CA GLN A 699 -54.75 -10.51 -8.53
C GLN A 699 -54.69 -11.91 -9.19
N LYS A 700 -53.82 -12.13 -10.18
CA LYS A 700 -53.57 -13.47 -10.73
C LYS A 700 -52.50 -14.15 -9.89
N HIS A 701 -52.85 -15.27 -9.28
CA HIS A 701 -51.89 -16.17 -8.64
C HIS A 701 -51.23 -17.06 -9.69
N LEU A 702 -49.90 -17.12 -9.65
CA LEU A 702 -49.06 -18.00 -10.45
C LEU A 702 -48.24 -18.87 -9.50
N LYS A 703 -48.14 -20.16 -9.82
CA LYS A 703 -47.32 -21.14 -9.11
C LYS A 703 -46.13 -21.55 -9.97
N SER A 704 -45.15 -22.19 -9.34
CA SER A 704 -44.07 -22.85 -10.06
C SER A 704 -44.60 -23.72 -11.20
N GLY A 705 -44.00 -23.57 -12.37
CA GLY A 705 -44.40 -24.25 -13.60
C GLY A 705 -45.48 -23.55 -14.41
N ASP A 706 -46.21 -22.56 -13.87
CA ASP A 706 -47.20 -21.84 -14.66
C ASP A 706 -46.54 -21.04 -15.79
N TRP A 707 -47.27 -20.84 -16.88
CA TRP A 707 -46.79 -20.09 -18.04
C TRP A 707 -46.92 -18.59 -17.83
N VAL A 708 -45.84 -17.88 -18.13
CA VAL A 708 -45.79 -16.42 -18.16
C VAL A 708 -45.07 -15.96 -19.42
N SER A 709 -45.51 -14.82 -19.95
CA SER A 709 -44.90 -14.15 -21.08
C SER A 709 -44.42 -12.77 -20.64
N ILE A 710 -43.15 -12.45 -20.89
CA ILE A 710 -42.52 -11.16 -20.56
C ILE A 710 -41.89 -10.54 -21.81
N ASP A 711 -41.95 -9.22 -21.95
CA ASP A 711 -41.18 -8.48 -22.95
C ASP A 711 -40.08 -7.68 -22.25
N GLY A 712 -38.81 -8.07 -22.46
CA GLY A 712 -37.68 -7.38 -21.86
C GLY A 712 -37.33 -6.03 -22.50
N LEU A 713 -37.94 -5.67 -23.63
CA LEU A 713 -37.85 -4.35 -24.22
C LEU A 713 -38.98 -3.52 -23.64
N GLU A 714 -40.23 -3.86 -23.92
CA GLU A 714 -41.34 -3.01 -23.48
C GLU A 714 -41.50 -2.99 -21.96
N GLY A 715 -41.24 -4.10 -21.28
CA GLY A 715 -41.51 -4.28 -19.85
C GLY A 715 -42.90 -4.86 -19.57
N SER A 716 -43.62 -5.32 -20.59
CA SER A 716 -44.97 -5.89 -20.46
C SER A 716 -44.95 -7.34 -19.96
N VAL A 717 -45.94 -7.70 -19.13
CA VAL A 717 -46.07 -9.03 -18.51
C VAL A 717 -47.49 -9.57 -18.71
N TYR A 718 -47.61 -10.82 -19.17
CA TYR A 718 -48.87 -11.49 -19.47
C TYR A 718 -48.92 -12.89 -18.85
N SER A 719 -50.13 -13.34 -18.48
CA SER A 719 -50.35 -14.71 -18.02
C SER A 719 -50.59 -15.64 -19.20
N GLY A 720 -49.98 -16.82 -19.18
CA GLY A 720 -50.15 -17.83 -20.21
C GLY A 720 -49.05 -17.79 -21.27
N GLN A 721 -49.30 -18.43 -22.40
CA GLN A 721 -48.36 -18.51 -23.51
C GLN A 721 -48.77 -17.54 -24.61
N MET A 722 -47.92 -16.55 -24.87
CA MET A 722 -48.04 -15.71 -26.06
C MET A 722 -47.19 -16.27 -27.20
N LYS A 723 -47.74 -16.23 -28.41
CA LYS A 723 -46.95 -16.42 -29.64
C LYS A 723 -45.95 -15.28 -29.80
N ILE A 724 -44.75 -15.64 -30.25
CA ILE A 724 -43.61 -14.74 -30.42
C ILE A 724 -43.21 -14.77 -31.90
N ARG A 725 -42.90 -13.61 -32.46
CA ARG A 725 -42.35 -13.47 -33.82
C ARG A 725 -40.98 -12.81 -33.78
N GLU A 726 -40.13 -13.19 -34.71
CA GLU A 726 -38.85 -12.52 -34.94
C GLU A 726 -39.10 -11.19 -35.66
N MET A 727 -38.50 -10.12 -35.15
CA MET A 727 -38.43 -8.82 -35.81
C MET A 727 -37.08 -8.68 -36.47
N GLU A 728 -37.09 -8.37 -37.77
CA GLU A 728 -35.93 -7.78 -38.43
C GLU A 728 -35.82 -6.33 -37.95
N ARG A 729 -34.65 -5.97 -37.40
CA ARG A 729 -34.30 -4.56 -37.17
C ARG A 729 -33.36 -4.15 -38.31
N ASP A 730 -33.76 -3.09 -39.02
CA ASP A 730 -32.87 -2.34 -39.93
C ASP A 730 -31.75 -1.65 -39.14
#